data_AF-A0A8J4UMX2-F1
#
_entry.id   AF-A0A8J4UMX2-F1
#
_cell.length_a   1.000
_cell.length_b   1.000
_cell.length_c   1.000
_cell.angle_alpha   90.00
_cell.angle_beta   90.00
_cell.angle_gamma   90.00
#
_symmetry.space_group_name_H-M   'P 1'
#
loop_
_entity.id
_entity.type
_entity.pdbx_description
1 polymer ?
#
loop_
_entity_poly.entity_id
_entity_poly.type
_entity_poly.pdbx_seq_one_letter_code
_entity_poly.pdbx_strand_id
1 'polypeptide(L)'
;MGAKHSAAGSAVLSQSPTLENIREAYVQGEELKAQELIRIACQENGEGRADMLELLCAASQHGDKESVRFLLMDARVSFPQETTDGNPAILAAHYGHCSVVQELLNSIPSPCIRKDLLNWMLATACQQGHLEVVKLLILNYQADAEDCALHSDEFAVITGLPLYAAARAENKQIATFLLENGAGFSSYALMDHAKFTQELLRERMVEDRETRSDGRVQQPVSVQWSGLKLPWLELDWFLDVSSRITVLDVSHNGLSSLPSVVPWGFINLHTLNLSHNKLKELPTPQSSQEIICLRLRQVNLCENELESLPVGLLHLSQIQRLFAAKNRLSVLFSIPNGTNWIGLRRLQELDVSDNHLMDLPSSVMHCFKSLTSLNISKNRLSRFLDPWACPLKICKAASNQIESLPDTISIFWRTHLKEVDFSENALKELPSYIFELEAIVSLKLCGNQITTLPPPNKWKCSQLRTLDLSRNQLGKQIRTEENAKTRRLPFLTTWHRRDPEPACPVQFPEILRDSLEVLFLNDNQLDCVPPSVCTLKTLSELYLSNNPGIQELPAELGQLSNLWQLDIEELNISNVPADVCRDGPAAVLAFLRAELRCAEACRLLKLMFVGPPRQGKSTLLEALQTGRNSAFLPSDHSIRTSSWLLERPSGVKNNVDSVSFNVWDIGGPASMSTVNQCFFTDKALYVVVWNLALGEEAVANLQSWLLNIEARAPNSAVVVIGTHLDLIDTKFRTERIATLRAYILALCRTPSGARASGYPDITWKHLHEVSCKNLEGMDGLKRLLYQVACSMKDISNPASCHKLVGRLIPKSYLTLQEAVLAERQRRDAEDKVQYLTDLELEEIIEQSPDSDIKDYEDLQIAISFLIETGTVLHFPDTSHGLCKLYFLDAVWLAECLERIVHLKSSRSVARNGLIRTEDLRMLLIGTGFTQHTEEQYFQFLAKFEIALPVACNSYLLPHLLPPKPAMDIHCFRQHTSNTIQRQFKMSFVPAGFWERFIARMLISLSQMDLQALETKKGSRNPRNRNTVIYSFAGKQLKNRCSTFRVRRSQTIYWKEGLLVTFDGGYLSVESSDLNWKKKKSGGIKIICQSETRDFSAMAFITDHVNSLIEQWFPALTASESDGSLLIEQYAPCPYCTAVSRHSDSLPQTSSTLSAVHYFNMEDCVLAAVEKDYITCPNHPKEVVPLQELVPELFMTDFPSR
;
A
#
# COMPACT_ATOMS: atom_id res chain seq x y z
N MET A 1 -59.06 -67.28 -28.67
CA MET A 1 -60.34 -66.98 -29.35
C MET A 1 -60.23 -65.52 -29.76
N GLY A 2 -59.94 -65.17 -31.03
CA GLY A 2 -60.93 -64.97 -32.11
C GLY A 2 -61.88 -63.81 -31.74
N ALA A 3 -61.99 -62.66 -32.41
CA ALA A 3 -61.73 -62.21 -33.80
C ALA A 3 -61.51 -60.66 -33.81
N LYS A 4 -60.80 -59.96 -34.71
CA LYS A 4 -61.04 -59.64 -36.16
C LYS A 4 -62.50 -59.23 -36.43
N HIS A 5 -62.93 -58.12 -37.02
CA HIS A 5 -62.43 -57.01 -37.88
C HIS A 5 -63.34 -55.77 -37.57
N SER A 6 -63.05 -54.50 -37.86
CA SER A 6 -62.77 -53.90 -39.18
C SER A 6 -62.22 -52.47 -39.05
N ALA A 7 -61.40 -52.10 -40.02
CA ALA A 7 -60.82 -50.77 -40.21
C ALA A 7 -61.66 -49.86 -41.13
N ALA A 8 -61.31 -48.58 -41.06
CA ALA A 8 -61.32 -47.54 -42.09
C ALA A 8 -62.48 -46.54 -42.14
N GLY A 9 -62.12 -45.25 -42.02
CA GLY A 9 -62.94 -44.12 -42.44
C GLY A 9 -62.58 -42.80 -41.74
N SER A 10 -61.73 -42.00 -42.40
CA SER A 10 -61.27 -40.65 -42.04
C SER A 10 -62.36 -39.63 -41.66
N ALA A 11 -62.07 -38.76 -40.69
CA ALA A 11 -62.59 -37.38 -40.66
C ALA A 11 -61.69 -36.47 -39.83
N VAL A 12 -60.86 -35.69 -40.51
CA VAL A 12 -60.28 -34.44 -40.00
C VAL A 12 -61.45 -33.48 -39.77
N LEU A 13 -61.67 -33.06 -38.52
CA LEU A 13 -62.54 -31.94 -38.18
C LEU A 13 -61.68 -30.87 -37.53
N SER A 14 -61.24 -29.94 -38.37
CA SER A 14 -60.71 -28.63 -38.03
C SER A 14 -61.73 -27.90 -37.14
N GLN A 15 -61.53 -27.92 -35.82
CA GLN A 15 -62.23 -26.99 -34.93
C GLN A 15 -61.59 -25.63 -35.09
N SER A 16 -62.38 -24.63 -35.48
CA SER A 16 -61.96 -23.24 -35.52
C SER A 16 -61.44 -22.81 -34.14
N PRO A 17 -60.29 -22.14 -34.04
CA PRO A 17 -59.71 -21.72 -32.77
C PRO A 17 -60.50 -20.53 -32.19
N THR A 18 -61.59 -20.81 -31.48
CA THR A 18 -62.33 -19.79 -30.73
C THR A 18 -61.77 -19.66 -29.31
N LEU A 19 -61.87 -18.47 -28.72
CA LEU A 19 -61.43 -18.19 -27.35
C LEU A 19 -62.06 -19.14 -26.31
N GLU A 20 -63.32 -19.54 -26.54
CA GLU A 20 -64.06 -20.45 -25.67
C GLU A 20 -63.44 -21.86 -25.66
N ASN A 21 -63.05 -22.39 -26.84
CA ASN A 21 -62.37 -23.69 -26.94
C ASN A 21 -61.00 -23.68 -26.28
N ILE A 22 -60.28 -22.55 -26.33
CA ILE A 22 -58.97 -22.38 -25.69
C ILE A 22 -59.12 -22.34 -24.17
N ARG A 23 -60.12 -21.61 -23.65
CA ARG A 23 -60.45 -21.60 -22.22
C ARG A 23 -60.90 -22.98 -21.73
N GLU A 24 -61.73 -23.68 -22.49
CA GLU A 24 -62.12 -25.06 -22.18
C GLU A 24 -60.91 -26.01 -22.15
N ALA A 25 -59.98 -25.90 -23.10
CA ALA A 25 -58.76 -26.71 -23.10
C ALA A 25 -57.90 -26.48 -21.85
N TYR A 26 -57.76 -25.23 -21.40
CA TYR A 26 -57.08 -24.93 -20.14
C TYR A 26 -57.82 -25.47 -18.91
N VAL A 27 -59.16 -25.36 -18.88
CA VAL A 27 -59.98 -25.90 -17.78
C VAL A 27 -59.91 -27.43 -17.70
N GLN A 28 -59.78 -28.11 -18.84
CA GLN A 28 -59.59 -29.58 -18.91
C GLN A 28 -58.14 -30.03 -18.63
N GLY A 29 -57.20 -29.10 -18.43
CA GLY A 29 -55.78 -29.40 -18.20
C GLY A 29 -55.02 -29.84 -19.46
N GLU A 30 -55.56 -29.62 -20.66
CA GLU A 30 -54.95 -29.96 -21.94
C GLU A 30 -54.02 -28.84 -22.44
N GLU A 31 -52.96 -28.52 -21.69
CA GLU A 31 -52.07 -27.37 -21.93
C GLU A 31 -51.44 -27.38 -23.35
N LEU A 32 -50.96 -28.53 -23.82
CA LEU A 32 -50.38 -28.65 -25.17
C LEU A 32 -51.40 -28.37 -26.29
N LYS A 33 -52.67 -28.71 -26.06
CA LYS A 33 -53.74 -28.46 -27.01
C LYS A 33 -54.13 -26.99 -26.99
N ALA A 34 -54.16 -26.36 -25.81
CA ALA A 34 -54.37 -24.93 -25.68
C ALA A 34 -53.25 -24.13 -26.38
N GLN A 35 -51.98 -24.51 -26.19
CA GLN A 35 -50.82 -23.93 -26.88
C GLN A 35 -50.93 -24.03 -28.40
N GLU A 36 -51.31 -25.20 -28.92
CA GLU A 36 -51.48 -25.39 -30.36
C GLU A 36 -52.65 -24.57 -30.92
N LEU A 37 -53.79 -24.52 -30.20
CA LEU A 37 -54.93 -23.69 -30.58
C LEU A 37 -54.59 -22.19 -30.57
N ILE A 38 -53.79 -21.72 -29.62
CA ILE A 38 -53.29 -20.33 -29.58
C ILE A 38 -52.40 -20.04 -30.80
N ARG A 39 -51.50 -20.96 -31.17
CA ARG A 39 -50.65 -20.81 -32.36
C ARG A 39 -51.46 -20.74 -33.65
N ILE A 40 -52.48 -21.60 -33.78
CA ILE A 40 -53.39 -21.60 -34.95
C ILE A 40 -54.21 -20.30 -34.98
N ALA A 41 -54.75 -19.86 -33.84
CA ALA A 41 -55.50 -18.60 -33.72
C ALA A 41 -54.69 -17.39 -34.19
N CYS A 42 -53.40 -17.33 -33.86
CA CYS A 42 -52.50 -16.24 -34.27
C CYS A 42 -52.15 -16.26 -35.77
N GLN A 43 -52.20 -17.43 -36.43
CA GLN A 43 -51.92 -17.55 -37.88
C GLN A 43 -53.11 -17.17 -38.76
N GLU A 44 -54.34 -17.37 -38.28
CA GLU A 44 -55.57 -17.12 -39.05
C GLU A 44 -56.09 -15.67 -38.94
N ASN A 45 -55.77 -14.95 -37.84
CA ASN A 45 -56.26 -13.59 -37.59
C ASN A 45 -55.27 -12.51 -38.08
N GLY A 46 -55.49 -11.99 -39.29
CA GLY A 46 -54.64 -10.96 -39.90
C GLY A 46 -54.79 -9.53 -39.38
N GLU A 47 -55.91 -9.12 -38.74
CA GLU A 47 -56.15 -7.68 -38.45
C GLU A 47 -56.93 -7.34 -37.14
N GLY A 48 -57.22 -8.30 -36.26
CA GLY A 48 -57.98 -8.06 -35.00
C GLY A 48 -57.11 -7.95 -33.74
N ARG A 49 -56.81 -6.74 -33.24
CA ARG A 49 -55.97 -6.54 -32.03
C ARG A 49 -56.67 -6.87 -30.69
N ALA A 50 -58.01 -6.89 -30.63
CA ALA A 50 -58.76 -7.10 -29.39
C ALA A 50 -58.73 -8.57 -28.93
N ASP A 51 -58.90 -9.52 -29.85
CA ASP A 51 -58.91 -10.96 -29.55
C ASP A 51 -57.54 -11.45 -29.04
N MET A 52 -56.45 -10.86 -29.52
CA MET A 52 -55.09 -11.24 -29.12
C MET A 52 -54.77 -10.89 -27.66
N LEU A 53 -55.36 -9.82 -27.13
CA LEU A 53 -55.20 -9.47 -25.71
C LEU A 53 -55.97 -10.45 -24.81
N GLU A 54 -57.16 -10.88 -25.23
CA GLU A 54 -57.95 -11.86 -24.48
C GLU A 54 -57.27 -13.24 -24.44
N LEU A 55 -56.55 -13.62 -25.51
CA LEU A 55 -55.69 -14.81 -25.53
C LEU A 55 -54.53 -14.69 -24.53
N LEU A 56 -53.89 -13.52 -24.46
CA LEU A 56 -52.84 -13.25 -23.48
C LEU A 56 -53.39 -13.33 -22.03
N CYS A 57 -54.56 -12.76 -21.77
CA CYS A 57 -55.24 -12.86 -20.47
C CYS A 57 -55.57 -14.31 -20.10
N ALA A 58 -56.09 -15.11 -21.04
CA ALA A 58 -56.40 -16.51 -20.81
C ALA A 58 -55.14 -17.33 -20.48
N ALA A 59 -54.06 -17.16 -21.25
CA ALA A 59 -52.79 -17.82 -20.98
C ALA A 59 -52.18 -17.39 -19.62
N SER A 60 -52.26 -16.08 -19.29
CA SER A 60 -51.77 -15.56 -18.01
C SER A 60 -52.58 -16.03 -16.80
N GLN A 61 -53.90 -16.18 -16.94
CA GLN A 61 -54.77 -16.72 -15.90
C GLN A 61 -54.44 -18.17 -15.54
N HIS A 62 -54.06 -18.99 -16.54
CA HIS A 62 -53.77 -20.41 -16.36
C HIS A 62 -52.29 -20.75 -16.13
N GLY A 63 -51.39 -19.77 -16.21
CA GLY A 63 -49.97 -19.96 -15.90
C GLY A 63 -49.12 -20.50 -17.06
N ASP A 64 -49.63 -20.50 -18.29
CA ASP A 64 -48.95 -21.03 -19.47
C ASP A 64 -47.85 -20.08 -19.96
N LYS A 65 -46.66 -20.29 -19.43
CA LYS A 65 -45.46 -19.49 -19.71
C LYS A 65 -45.09 -19.48 -21.20
N GLU A 66 -45.19 -20.63 -21.87
CA GLU A 66 -44.74 -20.78 -23.25
C GLU A 66 -45.68 -20.06 -24.23
N SER A 67 -46.99 -20.12 -24.00
CA SER A 67 -47.96 -19.32 -24.77
C SER A 67 -47.79 -17.82 -24.53
N VAL A 68 -47.57 -17.39 -23.28
CA VAL A 68 -47.31 -15.97 -22.96
C VAL A 68 -46.06 -15.46 -23.68
N ARG A 69 -44.97 -16.25 -23.67
CA ARG A 69 -43.73 -15.90 -24.36
C ARG A 69 -43.90 -15.82 -25.88
N PHE A 70 -44.60 -16.79 -26.47
CA PHE A 70 -44.93 -16.81 -27.89
C PHE A 70 -45.76 -15.57 -28.29
N LEU A 71 -46.79 -15.24 -27.52
CA LEU A 71 -47.67 -14.09 -27.78
C LEU A 71 -46.92 -12.75 -27.70
N LEU A 72 -45.98 -12.60 -26.77
CA LEU A 72 -45.19 -11.38 -26.61
C LEU A 72 -44.06 -11.24 -27.64
N MET A 73 -43.31 -12.31 -27.90
CA MET A 73 -42.08 -12.26 -28.71
C MET A 73 -42.35 -12.51 -30.20
N ASP A 74 -43.11 -13.56 -30.51
CA ASP A 74 -43.34 -14.01 -31.89
C ASP A 74 -44.57 -13.32 -32.51
N ALA A 75 -45.68 -13.24 -31.77
CA ALA A 75 -46.90 -12.57 -32.22
C ALA A 75 -46.93 -11.04 -31.95
N ARG A 76 -45.96 -10.51 -31.20
CA ARG A 76 -45.78 -9.08 -30.89
C ARG A 76 -47.03 -8.38 -30.34
N VAL A 77 -47.79 -9.07 -29.49
CA VAL A 77 -48.96 -8.49 -28.82
C VAL A 77 -48.50 -7.36 -27.88
N SER A 78 -49.13 -6.18 -27.98
CA SER A 78 -48.82 -5.06 -27.10
C SER A 78 -49.30 -5.33 -25.68
N PHE A 79 -48.39 -5.37 -24.71
CA PHE A 79 -48.72 -5.51 -23.30
C PHE A 79 -49.38 -4.22 -22.75
N PRO A 80 -50.62 -4.27 -22.23
CA PRO A 80 -51.27 -3.10 -21.66
C PRO A 80 -50.70 -2.81 -20.27
N GLN A 81 -50.30 -1.56 -20.04
CA GLN A 81 -49.85 -1.13 -18.72
C GLN A 81 -50.98 -0.55 -17.85
N GLU A 82 -52.21 -0.50 -18.36
CA GLU A 82 -53.35 0.08 -17.65
C GLU A 82 -53.83 -0.84 -16.53
N THR A 83 -54.11 -0.26 -15.37
CA THR A 83 -54.59 -0.96 -14.17
C THR A 83 -56.09 -1.25 -14.31
N THR A 84 -56.41 -2.38 -14.93
CA THR A 84 -57.78 -2.92 -14.97
C THR A 84 -57.75 -4.36 -14.46
N ASP A 85 -58.87 -4.84 -13.89
CA ASP A 85 -58.97 -6.22 -13.40
C ASP A 85 -58.71 -7.27 -14.50
N GLY A 86 -58.89 -6.88 -15.77
CA GLY A 86 -58.58 -7.70 -16.94
C GLY A 86 -57.11 -7.68 -17.38
N ASN A 87 -56.21 -6.99 -16.68
CA ASN A 87 -54.80 -6.92 -17.06
C ASN A 87 -54.11 -8.29 -16.89
N PRO A 88 -53.39 -8.81 -17.91
CA PRO A 88 -52.72 -10.11 -17.84
C PRO A 88 -51.76 -10.26 -16.64
N ALA A 89 -51.04 -9.20 -16.27
CA ALA A 89 -50.08 -9.24 -15.17
C ALA A 89 -50.75 -9.24 -13.79
N ILE A 90 -51.88 -8.51 -13.65
CA ILE A 90 -52.70 -8.55 -12.43
C ILE A 90 -53.35 -9.92 -12.28
N LEU A 91 -53.87 -10.51 -13.37
CA LEU A 91 -54.41 -11.88 -13.37
C LEU A 91 -53.34 -12.91 -12.99
N ALA A 92 -52.15 -12.84 -13.59
CA ALA A 92 -51.05 -13.74 -13.24
C ALA A 92 -50.64 -13.61 -11.76
N ALA A 93 -50.63 -12.38 -11.21
CA ALA A 93 -50.39 -12.14 -9.79
C ALA A 93 -51.53 -12.65 -8.90
N HIS A 94 -52.79 -12.54 -9.34
CA HIS A 94 -53.98 -13.05 -8.65
C HIS A 94 -53.97 -14.56 -8.48
N TYR A 95 -53.51 -15.31 -9.49
CA TYR A 95 -53.42 -16.77 -9.43
C TYR A 95 -52.05 -17.29 -8.95
N GLY A 96 -51.09 -16.40 -8.67
CA GLY A 96 -49.79 -16.76 -8.09
C GLY A 96 -48.76 -17.30 -9.08
N HIS A 97 -48.92 -17.05 -10.38
CA HIS A 97 -48.04 -17.57 -11.44
C HIS A 97 -46.75 -16.75 -11.56
N CYS A 98 -45.80 -17.00 -10.65
CA CYS A 98 -44.55 -16.25 -10.53
C CYS A 98 -43.71 -16.21 -11.84
N SER A 99 -43.61 -17.34 -12.54
CA SER A 99 -42.88 -17.45 -13.81
C SER A 99 -43.50 -16.60 -14.94
N VAL A 100 -44.83 -16.52 -14.97
CA VAL A 100 -45.57 -15.72 -15.95
C VAL A 100 -45.44 -14.23 -15.63
N VAL A 101 -45.56 -13.84 -14.36
CA VAL A 101 -45.34 -12.46 -13.92
C VAL A 101 -43.95 -11.96 -14.34
N GLN A 102 -42.92 -12.80 -14.18
CA GLN A 102 -41.56 -12.47 -14.57
C GLN A 102 -41.42 -12.27 -16.09
N GLU A 103 -42.00 -13.14 -16.92
CA GLU A 103 -41.96 -12.99 -18.39
C GLU A 103 -42.73 -11.75 -18.87
N LEU A 104 -43.89 -11.47 -18.29
CA LEU A 104 -44.69 -10.28 -18.60
C LEU A 104 -43.91 -8.99 -18.28
N LEU A 105 -43.31 -8.89 -17.09
CA LEU A 105 -42.54 -7.70 -16.70
C LEU A 105 -41.22 -7.55 -17.47
N ASN A 106 -40.52 -8.65 -17.79
CA ASN A 106 -39.28 -8.62 -18.58
C ASN A 106 -39.51 -8.18 -20.03
N SER A 107 -40.73 -8.31 -20.55
CA SER A 107 -41.08 -7.83 -21.89
C SER A 107 -41.12 -6.30 -22.00
N ILE A 108 -41.13 -5.58 -20.87
CA ILE A 108 -41.14 -4.12 -20.80
C ILE A 108 -39.70 -3.61 -20.61
N PRO A 109 -39.18 -2.71 -21.47
CA PRO A 109 -37.86 -2.12 -21.28
C PRO A 109 -37.80 -1.24 -20.02
N SER A 110 -36.85 -1.44 -19.12
CA SER A 110 -36.60 -0.53 -17.99
C SER A 110 -36.16 0.85 -18.50
N PRO A 111 -36.77 1.99 -18.07
CA PRO A 111 -37.56 2.22 -16.86
C PRO A 111 -39.09 2.39 -17.10
N CYS A 112 -39.65 1.79 -18.15
CA CYS A 112 -41.02 2.06 -18.61
C CYS A 112 -42.15 1.35 -17.83
N ILE A 113 -41.88 0.73 -16.68
CA ILE A 113 -42.91 0.04 -15.90
C ILE A 113 -43.65 1.07 -15.02
N ARG A 114 -44.96 1.18 -15.17
CA ARG A 114 -45.79 2.03 -14.31
C ARG A 114 -45.82 1.49 -12.88
N LYS A 115 -45.51 2.35 -11.90
CA LYS A 115 -45.57 2.03 -10.47
C LYS A 115 -46.96 1.56 -10.03
N ASP A 116 -48.01 2.18 -10.56
CA ASP A 116 -49.40 1.83 -10.25
C ASP A 116 -49.73 0.36 -10.57
N LEU A 117 -49.16 -0.16 -11.66
CA LEU A 117 -49.34 -1.57 -12.05
C LEU A 117 -48.63 -2.51 -11.07
N LEU A 118 -47.38 -2.21 -10.71
CA LEU A 118 -46.61 -2.99 -9.73
C LEU A 118 -47.30 -3.00 -8.36
N ASN A 119 -47.82 -1.86 -7.94
CA ASN A 119 -48.52 -1.69 -6.66
C ASN A 119 -49.84 -2.50 -6.64
N TRP A 120 -50.61 -2.50 -7.73
CA TRP A 120 -51.84 -3.32 -7.84
C TRP A 120 -51.53 -4.81 -7.82
N MET A 121 -50.49 -5.23 -8.56
CA MET A 121 -50.02 -6.63 -8.57
C MET A 121 -49.58 -7.07 -7.18
N LEU A 122 -48.87 -6.20 -6.45
CA LEU A 122 -48.43 -6.46 -5.08
C LEU A 122 -49.62 -6.63 -4.13
N ALA A 123 -50.56 -5.68 -4.12
CA ALA A 123 -51.76 -5.76 -3.29
C ALA A 123 -52.59 -7.03 -3.57
N THR A 124 -52.74 -7.38 -4.85
CA THR A 124 -53.48 -8.58 -5.28
C THR A 124 -52.78 -9.85 -4.82
N ALA A 125 -51.45 -9.96 -5.01
CA ALA A 125 -50.67 -11.11 -4.56
C ALA A 125 -50.69 -11.25 -3.03
N CYS A 126 -50.65 -10.13 -2.29
CA CYS A 126 -50.79 -10.12 -0.83
C CYS A 126 -52.16 -10.62 -0.37
N GLN A 127 -53.24 -10.18 -1.02
CA GLN A 127 -54.61 -10.59 -0.70
C GLN A 127 -54.84 -12.10 -0.97
N GLN A 128 -54.24 -12.65 -2.03
CA GLN A 128 -54.39 -14.06 -2.40
C GLN A 128 -53.39 -14.99 -1.70
N GLY A 129 -52.42 -14.44 -0.96
CA GLY A 129 -51.47 -15.23 -0.18
C GLY A 129 -50.27 -15.78 -0.96
N HIS A 130 -49.89 -15.17 -2.08
CA HIS A 130 -48.80 -15.64 -2.95
C HIS A 130 -47.44 -15.03 -2.60
N LEU A 131 -46.77 -15.56 -1.57
CA LEU A 131 -45.49 -15.05 -1.04
C LEU A 131 -44.38 -14.92 -2.09
N GLU A 132 -44.23 -15.89 -2.99
CA GLU A 132 -43.15 -15.88 -3.99
C GLU A 132 -43.32 -14.77 -5.04
N VAL A 133 -44.57 -14.42 -5.38
CA VAL A 133 -44.86 -13.27 -6.24
C VAL A 133 -44.57 -11.95 -5.50
N VAL A 134 -44.93 -11.86 -4.21
CA VAL A 134 -44.62 -10.69 -3.36
C VAL A 134 -43.11 -10.45 -3.27
N LYS A 135 -42.32 -11.50 -3.03
CA LYS A 135 -40.85 -11.41 -3.01
C LYS A 135 -40.29 -10.97 -4.36
N LEU A 136 -40.77 -11.54 -5.46
CA LEU A 136 -40.35 -11.17 -6.81
C LEU A 136 -40.58 -9.68 -7.08
N LEU A 137 -41.76 -9.16 -6.76
CA LEU A 137 -42.13 -7.77 -7.02
C LEU A 137 -41.29 -6.78 -6.20
N ILE A 138 -41.07 -7.03 -4.91
CA ILE A 138 -40.30 -6.13 -4.03
C ILE A 138 -38.80 -6.22 -4.32
N LEU A 139 -38.22 -7.43 -4.38
CA LEU A 139 -36.76 -7.61 -4.47
C LEU A 139 -36.22 -7.39 -5.89
N ASN A 140 -36.94 -7.84 -6.93
CA ASN A 140 -36.43 -7.78 -8.30
C ASN A 140 -36.93 -6.56 -9.08
N TYR A 141 -38.15 -6.10 -8.80
CA TYR A 141 -38.79 -5.00 -9.54
C TYR A 141 -39.01 -3.73 -8.72
N GLN A 142 -38.53 -3.68 -7.46
CA GLN A 142 -38.58 -2.52 -6.57
C GLN A 142 -40.00 -1.95 -6.38
N ALA A 143 -41.01 -2.83 -6.27
CA ALA A 143 -42.36 -2.42 -5.92
C ALA A 143 -42.40 -1.74 -4.53
N ASP A 144 -43.22 -0.70 -4.40
CA ASP A 144 -43.30 0.09 -3.17
C ASP A 144 -44.12 -0.64 -2.11
N ALA A 145 -43.49 -0.98 -0.98
CA ALA A 145 -44.14 -1.62 0.15
C ALA A 145 -44.83 -0.62 1.11
N GLU A 146 -44.53 0.67 0.99
CA GLU A 146 -44.99 1.73 1.88
C GLU A 146 -46.28 2.40 1.40
N ASP A 147 -46.36 2.70 0.11
CA ASP A 147 -47.44 3.48 -0.50
C ASP A 147 -48.11 2.71 -1.65
N CYS A 148 -49.43 2.62 -1.61
CA CYS A 148 -50.25 2.10 -2.71
C CYS A 148 -51.39 3.08 -3.00
N ALA A 149 -51.02 4.29 -3.41
CA ALA A 149 -51.96 5.25 -3.97
C ALA A 149 -52.45 4.78 -5.35
N LEU A 150 -53.62 4.13 -5.36
CA LEU A 150 -54.44 4.04 -6.56
C LEU A 150 -55.22 5.35 -6.70
N HIS A 151 -54.73 6.26 -7.54
CA HIS A 151 -55.47 7.45 -7.94
C HIS A 151 -56.49 7.09 -9.02
N SER A 152 -57.62 6.51 -8.61
CA SER A 152 -58.89 6.75 -9.31
C SER A 152 -59.66 7.78 -8.48
N ASP A 153 -60.18 8.82 -9.14
CA ASP A 153 -60.64 10.11 -8.59
C ASP A 153 -61.69 10.13 -7.45
N GLU A 154 -61.98 9.02 -6.76
CA GLU A 154 -62.80 8.99 -5.55
C GLU A 154 -62.26 7.97 -4.55
N PHE A 155 -61.68 8.46 -3.44
CA PHE A 155 -61.17 7.71 -2.27
C PHE A 155 -60.08 6.66 -2.56
N ALA A 156 -58.93 6.77 -1.87
CA ALA A 156 -57.94 5.70 -1.85
C ALA A 156 -58.61 4.40 -1.37
N VAL A 157 -58.70 3.40 -2.25
CA VAL A 157 -59.30 2.11 -1.90
C VAL A 157 -58.41 1.47 -0.85
N ILE A 158 -58.85 1.46 0.41
CA ILE A 158 -58.10 0.95 1.58
C ILE A 158 -57.58 -0.49 1.34
N THR A 159 -58.24 -1.25 0.46
CA THR A 159 -57.82 -2.60 0.04
C THR A 159 -56.53 -2.65 -0.77
N GLY A 160 -56.00 -1.51 -1.25
CA GLY A 160 -54.77 -1.44 -2.03
C GLY A 160 -53.48 -1.47 -1.20
N LEU A 161 -53.53 -1.28 0.13
CA LEU A 161 -52.35 -1.31 1.00
C LEU A 161 -51.83 -2.76 1.17
N PRO A 162 -50.56 -3.08 0.85
CA PRO A 162 -50.05 -4.46 0.88
C PRO A 162 -50.19 -5.13 2.24
N LEU A 163 -49.89 -4.41 3.32
CA LEU A 163 -50.02 -4.94 4.68
C LEU A 163 -51.49 -5.13 5.11
N TYR A 164 -52.40 -4.25 4.67
CA TYR A 164 -53.84 -4.40 4.91
C TYR A 164 -54.39 -5.61 4.14
N ALA A 165 -53.99 -5.78 2.88
CA ALA A 165 -54.35 -6.94 2.07
C ALA A 165 -53.85 -8.25 2.69
N ALA A 166 -52.62 -8.28 3.20
CA ALA A 166 -52.07 -9.44 3.92
C ALA A 166 -52.80 -9.70 5.24
N ALA A 167 -53.18 -8.65 5.99
CA ALA A 167 -53.96 -8.77 7.23
C ALA A 167 -55.37 -9.30 6.97
N ARG A 168 -56.04 -8.84 5.91
CA ARG A 168 -57.34 -9.33 5.47
C ARG A 168 -57.31 -10.81 5.08
N ALA A 169 -56.19 -11.27 4.52
CA ALA A 169 -55.96 -12.68 4.19
C ALA A 169 -55.46 -13.52 5.38
N GLU A 170 -55.25 -12.90 6.55
CA GLU A 170 -54.61 -13.49 7.74
C GLU A 170 -53.26 -14.17 7.42
N ASN A 171 -52.54 -13.68 6.40
CA ASN A 171 -51.27 -14.26 5.97
C ASN A 171 -50.08 -13.61 6.66
N LYS A 172 -49.71 -14.23 7.78
CA LYS A 172 -48.61 -13.82 8.64
C LYS A 172 -47.24 -13.76 7.96
N GLN A 173 -46.91 -14.74 7.11
CA GLN A 173 -45.58 -14.79 6.47
C GLN A 173 -45.36 -13.62 5.52
N ILE A 174 -46.40 -13.25 4.75
CA ILE A 174 -46.38 -12.09 3.88
C ILE A 174 -46.30 -10.80 4.71
N ALA A 175 -47.11 -10.69 5.77
CA ALA A 175 -47.10 -9.50 6.63
C ALA A 175 -45.73 -9.27 7.30
N THR A 176 -45.07 -10.32 7.80
CA THR A 176 -43.71 -10.22 8.36
C THR A 176 -42.70 -9.78 7.31
N PHE A 177 -42.76 -10.36 6.11
CA PHE A 177 -41.88 -9.99 4.99
C PHE A 177 -42.07 -8.52 4.57
N LEU A 178 -43.32 -8.05 4.49
CA LEU A 178 -43.63 -6.66 4.15
C LEU A 178 -43.06 -5.68 5.19
N LEU A 179 -43.24 -5.96 6.49
CA LEU A 179 -42.72 -5.14 7.59
C LEU A 179 -41.18 -5.10 7.59
N GLU A 180 -40.50 -6.19 7.22
CA GLU A 180 -39.04 -6.23 7.05
C GLU A 180 -38.55 -5.40 5.85
N ASN A 181 -39.43 -5.12 4.88
CA ASN A 181 -39.15 -4.35 3.68
C ASN A 181 -39.79 -2.95 3.69
N GLY A 182 -40.05 -2.38 4.87
CA GLY A 182 -40.46 -0.97 5.04
C GLY A 182 -41.97 -0.70 5.10
N ALA A 183 -42.82 -1.73 4.95
CA ALA A 183 -44.25 -1.56 5.15
C ALA A 183 -44.55 -1.14 6.59
N GLY A 184 -45.52 -0.24 6.76
CA GLY A 184 -45.95 0.26 8.07
C GLY A 184 -47.38 -0.15 8.42
N PHE A 185 -47.71 -0.14 9.71
CA PHE A 185 -49.09 -0.34 10.16
C PHE A 185 -49.96 0.88 9.83
N SER A 186 -50.98 0.69 9.00
CA SER A 186 -52.00 1.71 8.78
C SER A 186 -53.04 1.74 9.91
N SER A 187 -53.70 2.88 10.09
CA SER A 187 -54.81 3.02 11.05
C SER A 187 -55.93 2.00 10.80
N TYR A 188 -56.26 1.76 9.53
CA TYR A 188 -57.28 0.79 9.14
C TYR A 188 -56.89 -0.66 9.46
N ALA A 189 -55.62 -1.04 9.26
CA ALA A 189 -55.16 -2.39 9.59
C ALA A 189 -55.26 -2.67 11.09
N LEU A 190 -54.90 -1.69 11.94
CA LEU A 190 -54.99 -1.81 13.40
C LEU A 190 -56.44 -1.88 13.91
N MET A 191 -57.38 -1.19 13.26
CA MET A 191 -58.80 -1.18 13.67
C MET A 191 -59.57 -2.40 13.15
N ASP A 192 -59.49 -2.70 11.85
CA ASP A 192 -60.30 -3.76 11.23
C ASP A 192 -59.79 -5.17 11.58
N HIS A 193 -58.46 -5.31 11.78
CA HIS A 193 -57.79 -6.58 12.01
C HIS A 193 -56.95 -6.58 13.32
N ALA A 194 -57.49 -5.98 14.39
CA ALA A 194 -56.80 -5.75 15.66
C ALA A 194 -56.11 -7.00 16.25
N LYS A 195 -56.76 -8.17 16.22
CA LYS A 195 -56.17 -9.42 16.76
C LYS A 195 -54.92 -9.83 15.98
N PHE A 196 -55.00 -9.82 14.65
CA PHE A 196 -53.89 -10.22 13.77
C PHE A 196 -52.70 -9.26 13.90
N THR A 197 -52.96 -7.95 13.92
CA THR A 197 -51.90 -6.95 14.11
C THR A 197 -51.26 -7.03 15.50
N GLN A 198 -52.04 -7.34 16.54
CA GLN A 198 -51.52 -7.54 17.89
C GLN A 198 -50.61 -8.77 17.96
N GLU A 199 -50.95 -9.87 17.27
CA GLU A 199 -50.09 -11.05 17.17
C GLU A 199 -48.76 -10.72 16.45
N LEU A 200 -48.79 -9.96 15.35
CA LEU A 200 -47.58 -9.50 14.66
C LEU A 200 -46.68 -8.62 15.55
N LEU A 201 -47.27 -7.73 16.33
CA LEU A 201 -46.52 -6.89 17.28
C LEU A 201 -45.89 -7.72 18.41
N ARG A 202 -46.58 -8.77 18.87
CA ARG A 202 -46.07 -9.70 19.91
C ARG A 202 -44.85 -10.48 19.43
N GLU A 203 -44.78 -10.86 18.16
CA GLU A 203 -43.60 -11.56 17.61
C GLU A 203 -42.34 -10.73 17.56
N ARG A 204 -42.49 -9.41 17.53
CA ARG A 204 -41.37 -8.47 17.62
C ARG A 204 -40.97 -8.15 19.07
N MET A 205 -41.56 -8.85 20.04
CA MET A 205 -41.07 -8.87 21.41
C MET A 205 -40.03 -9.99 21.57
N VAL A 206 -38.80 -9.61 21.90
CA VAL A 206 -37.71 -10.54 22.11
C VAL A 206 -37.62 -10.89 23.59
N GLU A 207 -37.82 -12.16 23.91
CA GLU A 207 -37.57 -12.72 25.24
C GLU A 207 -36.10 -13.13 25.34
N ASP A 208 -35.40 -12.58 26.34
CA ASP A 208 -33.98 -12.83 26.52
C ASP A 208 -33.73 -14.24 27.08
N ARG A 209 -33.29 -15.18 26.22
CA ARG A 209 -33.16 -16.61 26.55
C ARG A 209 -31.96 -16.94 27.44
N GLU A 210 -31.08 -15.98 27.73
CA GLU A 210 -29.78 -16.22 28.38
C GLU A 210 -29.83 -16.35 29.91
N THR A 211 -30.97 -16.06 30.57
CA THR A 211 -31.08 -16.18 32.03
C THR A 211 -31.77 -17.49 32.47
N ARG A 212 -31.04 -18.61 32.41
CA ARG A 212 -31.41 -19.83 33.15
C ARG A 212 -30.94 -19.73 34.60
N SER A 213 -31.74 -19.10 35.47
CA SER A 213 -31.65 -19.35 36.92
C SER A 213 -32.99 -19.11 37.61
N ASP A 214 -33.37 -20.10 38.43
CA ASP A 214 -34.51 -20.21 39.35
C ASP A 214 -35.91 -19.82 38.86
N GLY A 215 -36.80 -20.83 38.84
CA GLY A 215 -38.18 -20.79 38.36
C GLY A 215 -39.17 -19.90 39.14
N ARG A 216 -38.77 -18.71 39.56
CA ARG A 216 -39.63 -17.69 40.19
C ARG A 216 -39.48 -16.28 39.62
N VAL A 217 -38.56 -16.02 38.68
CA VAL A 217 -38.41 -14.69 38.06
C VAL A 217 -38.92 -14.74 36.63
N GLN A 218 -39.94 -13.93 36.31
CA GLN A 218 -40.44 -13.78 34.94
C GLN A 218 -39.34 -13.20 34.03
N GLN A 219 -39.16 -13.77 32.83
CA GLN A 219 -38.10 -13.38 31.90
C GLN A 219 -38.27 -11.94 31.40
N PRO A 220 -37.18 -11.16 31.28
CA PRO A 220 -37.24 -9.79 30.77
C PRO A 220 -37.62 -9.77 29.29
N VAL A 221 -38.35 -8.74 28.89
CA VAL A 221 -38.85 -8.55 27.52
C VAL A 221 -38.25 -7.27 26.93
N SER A 222 -37.70 -7.39 25.72
CA SER A 222 -37.31 -6.25 24.89
C SER A 222 -38.35 -6.06 23.78
N VAL A 223 -38.96 -4.88 23.74
CA VAL A 223 -39.94 -4.49 22.72
C VAL A 223 -39.21 -3.70 21.64
N GLN A 224 -39.09 -4.28 20.45
CA GLN A 224 -38.39 -3.68 19.31
C GLN A 224 -39.39 -3.29 18.22
N TRP A 225 -40.06 -2.16 18.42
CA TRP A 225 -41.09 -1.62 17.53
C TRP A 225 -40.59 -0.40 16.75
N SER A 226 -39.30 -0.38 16.40
CA SER A 226 -38.73 0.69 15.59
C SER A 226 -39.17 0.57 14.13
N GLY A 227 -39.53 1.70 13.50
CA GLY A 227 -39.78 1.76 12.05
C GLY A 227 -41.10 1.13 11.58
N LEU A 228 -42.00 0.78 12.50
CA LEU A 228 -43.27 0.14 12.19
C LEU A 228 -44.37 1.12 11.75
N LYS A 229 -44.06 2.43 11.72
CA LYS A 229 -44.98 3.54 11.39
C LYS A 229 -46.28 3.52 12.19
N LEU A 230 -46.21 3.11 13.46
CA LEU A 230 -47.38 3.03 14.34
C LEU A 230 -48.01 4.41 14.54
N PRO A 231 -49.30 4.60 14.18
CA PRO A 231 -49.96 5.90 14.31
C PRO A 231 -50.27 6.29 15.76
N TRP A 232 -50.51 5.31 16.64
CA TRP A 232 -50.68 5.48 18.09
C TRP A 232 -50.18 4.24 18.84
N LEU A 233 -50.17 4.32 20.17
CA LEU A 233 -49.95 3.19 21.07
C LEU A 233 -51.18 3.00 21.95
N GLU A 234 -51.66 1.76 22.08
CA GLU A 234 -52.75 1.43 23.02
C GLU A 234 -52.21 0.83 24.31
N LEU A 235 -52.89 1.11 25.43
CA LEU A 235 -52.51 0.59 26.73
C LEU A 235 -52.56 -0.95 26.76
N ASP A 236 -53.59 -1.53 26.12
CA ASP A 236 -53.85 -2.98 26.12
C ASP A 236 -52.73 -3.79 25.48
N TRP A 237 -51.89 -3.18 24.63
CA TRP A 237 -50.76 -3.86 24.00
C TRP A 237 -49.63 -4.17 24.98
N PHE A 238 -49.60 -3.52 26.15
CA PHE A 238 -48.54 -3.68 27.15
C PHE A 238 -49.01 -4.34 28.45
N LEU A 239 -50.32 -4.45 28.70
CA LEU A 239 -50.87 -4.81 30.03
C LEU A 239 -50.31 -6.13 30.59
N ASP A 240 -50.21 -7.16 29.76
CA ASP A 240 -49.77 -8.50 30.16
C ASP A 240 -48.24 -8.66 30.31
N VAL A 241 -47.46 -7.73 29.74
CA VAL A 241 -45.98 -7.76 29.75
C VAL A 241 -45.34 -6.58 30.48
N SER A 242 -46.12 -5.59 30.93
CA SER A 242 -45.67 -4.31 31.52
C SER A 242 -44.64 -4.46 32.64
N SER A 243 -44.77 -5.48 33.50
CA SER A 243 -43.84 -5.77 34.59
C SER A 243 -42.51 -6.38 34.12
N ARG A 244 -42.44 -6.88 32.89
CA ARG A 244 -41.29 -7.59 32.31
C ARG A 244 -40.48 -6.73 31.33
N ILE A 245 -41.04 -5.64 30.81
CA ILE A 245 -40.38 -4.78 29.81
C ILE A 245 -39.13 -4.12 30.41
N THR A 246 -37.97 -4.39 29.82
CA THR A 246 -36.69 -3.76 30.17
C THR A 246 -36.20 -2.78 29.13
N VAL A 247 -36.54 -3.00 27.86
CA VAL A 247 -36.22 -2.11 26.74
C VAL A 247 -37.48 -1.86 25.95
N LEU A 248 -37.79 -0.59 25.72
CA LEU A 248 -38.88 -0.16 24.85
C LEU A 248 -38.31 0.74 23.75
N ASP A 249 -38.24 0.20 22.54
CA ASP A 249 -37.89 0.96 21.34
C ASP A 249 -39.12 1.12 20.45
N VAL A 250 -39.61 2.36 20.37
CA VAL A 250 -40.74 2.78 19.52
C VAL A 250 -40.30 3.95 18.64
N SER A 251 -39.01 3.99 18.27
CA SER A 251 -38.47 5.02 17.39
C SER A 251 -38.99 4.90 15.95
N HIS A 252 -38.89 5.97 15.15
CA HIS A 252 -39.26 5.97 13.73
C HIS A 252 -40.73 5.56 13.44
N ASN A 253 -41.68 5.91 14.32
CA ASN A 253 -43.10 5.57 14.13
C ASN A 253 -43.97 6.76 13.72
N GLY A 254 -43.49 8.00 13.86
CA GLY A 254 -44.29 9.20 13.60
C GLY A 254 -45.34 9.49 14.68
N LEU A 255 -45.16 8.96 15.89
CA LEU A 255 -46.08 9.12 17.01
C LEU A 255 -46.25 10.59 17.39
N SER A 256 -47.50 11.03 17.54
CA SER A 256 -47.83 12.42 17.95
C SER A 256 -48.12 12.56 19.45
N SER A 257 -48.49 11.46 20.12
CA SER A 257 -48.81 11.41 21.54
C SER A 257 -48.48 10.03 22.12
N LEU A 258 -48.28 9.96 23.44
CA LEU A 258 -48.06 8.72 24.18
C LEU A 258 -49.16 8.51 25.24
N PRO A 259 -49.54 7.26 25.56
CA PRO A 259 -50.37 6.95 26.72
C PRO A 259 -49.71 7.39 28.02
N SER A 260 -50.50 7.75 29.03
CA SER A 260 -49.98 8.21 30.35
C SER A 260 -49.07 7.20 31.05
N VAL A 261 -49.24 5.90 30.76
CA VAL A 261 -48.40 4.82 31.29
C VAL A 261 -47.00 4.79 30.66
N VAL A 262 -46.81 5.36 29.47
CA VAL A 262 -45.51 5.41 28.78
C VAL A 262 -44.85 6.77 29.01
N PRO A 263 -43.65 6.83 29.64
CA PRO A 263 -42.85 5.72 30.18
C PRO A 263 -43.10 5.38 31.65
N TRP A 264 -43.92 6.16 32.37
CA TRP A 264 -43.93 6.21 33.83
C TRP A 264 -44.31 4.89 34.52
N GLY A 265 -45.13 4.05 33.91
CA GLY A 265 -45.70 2.85 34.53
C GLY A 265 -44.86 1.57 34.44
N PHE A 266 -43.72 1.57 33.74
CA PHE A 266 -42.92 0.36 33.52
C PHE A 266 -41.81 0.17 34.59
N ILE A 267 -42.06 -0.67 35.60
CA ILE A 267 -41.19 -0.86 36.78
C ILE A 267 -39.76 -1.32 36.47
N ASN A 268 -39.59 -2.16 35.44
CA ASN A 268 -38.31 -2.77 35.07
C ASN A 268 -37.65 -2.12 33.84
N LEU A 269 -38.18 -0.99 33.36
CA LEU A 269 -37.64 -0.32 32.18
C LEU A 269 -36.25 0.26 32.48
N HIS A 270 -35.28 -0.09 31.65
CA HIS A 270 -33.88 0.38 31.70
C HIS A 270 -33.57 1.32 30.54
N THR A 271 -34.12 1.04 29.35
CA THR A 271 -33.87 1.81 28.13
C THR A 271 -35.18 2.18 27.46
N LEU A 272 -35.35 3.46 27.17
CA LEU A 272 -36.47 4.00 26.42
C LEU A 272 -35.94 4.71 25.17
N ASN A 273 -36.39 4.29 23.99
CA ASN A 273 -36.10 4.97 22.73
C ASN A 273 -37.41 5.42 22.06
N LEU A 274 -37.57 6.74 21.99
CA LEU A 274 -38.69 7.46 21.41
C LEU A 274 -38.23 8.37 20.25
N SER A 275 -37.00 8.19 19.76
CA SER A 275 -36.44 9.07 18.73
C SER A 275 -37.17 8.98 17.38
N HIS A 276 -37.03 10.02 16.54
CA HIS A 276 -37.66 10.08 15.21
C HIS A 276 -39.19 9.88 15.27
N ASN A 277 -39.85 10.67 16.10
CA ASN A 277 -41.31 10.73 16.20
C ASN A 277 -41.77 12.19 16.03
N LYS A 278 -43.06 12.46 16.25
CA LYS A 278 -43.66 13.80 16.13
C LYS A 278 -44.20 14.29 17.48
N LEU A 279 -43.55 13.88 18.57
CA LEU A 279 -44.02 14.19 19.93
C LEU A 279 -43.79 15.67 20.22
N LYS A 280 -44.87 16.39 20.58
CA LYS A 280 -44.82 17.79 21.03
C LYS A 280 -44.60 17.92 22.52
N GLU A 281 -45.09 16.95 23.28
CA GLU A 281 -44.92 16.84 24.72
C GLU A 281 -44.87 15.37 25.14
N LEU A 282 -44.26 15.11 26.30
CA LEU A 282 -44.36 13.84 27.00
C LEU A 282 -45.44 13.94 28.08
N PRO A 283 -46.14 12.83 28.41
CA PRO A 283 -47.10 12.83 29.50
C PRO A 283 -46.47 13.35 30.79
N THR A 284 -47.10 14.32 31.45
CA THR A 284 -46.59 14.89 32.71
C THR A 284 -47.23 14.16 33.89
N PRO A 285 -46.44 13.54 34.79
CA PRO A 285 -47.00 12.87 35.97
C PRO A 285 -47.60 13.89 36.93
N GLN A 286 -48.80 13.64 37.45
CA GLN A 286 -49.48 14.56 38.38
C GLN A 286 -48.91 14.46 39.80
N SER A 287 -48.29 13.33 40.15
CA SER A 287 -47.61 13.11 41.42
C SER A 287 -46.35 12.26 41.24
N SER A 288 -45.40 12.36 42.17
CA SER A 288 -44.19 11.51 42.17
C SER A 288 -44.47 10.02 42.34
N GLN A 289 -45.68 9.65 42.77
CA GLN A 289 -46.12 8.27 42.96
C GLN A 289 -46.47 7.58 41.62
N GLU A 290 -46.77 8.35 40.56
CA GLU A 290 -47.04 7.81 39.22
C GLU A 290 -45.76 7.36 38.50
N ILE A 291 -44.59 7.78 39.00
CA ILE A 291 -43.28 7.47 38.43
C ILE A 291 -42.79 6.13 38.97
N ILE A 292 -43.17 5.04 38.31
CA ILE A 292 -42.84 3.66 38.68
C ILE A 292 -41.53 3.21 38.01
N CYS A 293 -41.15 3.80 36.88
CA CYS A 293 -39.95 3.47 36.08
C CYS A 293 -38.61 3.89 36.71
N LEU A 294 -38.38 3.60 37.98
CA LEU A 294 -37.21 4.05 38.77
C LEU A 294 -35.87 3.41 38.35
N ARG A 295 -35.91 2.35 37.52
CA ARG A 295 -34.73 1.63 37.01
C ARG A 295 -34.21 2.19 35.68
N LEU A 296 -34.86 3.21 35.13
CA LEU A 296 -34.52 3.80 33.84
C LEU A 296 -33.12 4.39 33.87
N ARG A 297 -32.27 3.94 32.93
CA ARG A 297 -30.86 4.34 32.79
C ARG A 297 -30.64 5.21 31.55
N GLN A 298 -31.34 4.92 30.47
CA GLN A 298 -31.17 5.61 29.20
C GLN A 298 -32.51 6.03 28.61
N VAL A 299 -32.58 7.30 28.18
CA VAL A 299 -33.74 7.88 27.50
C VAL A 299 -33.25 8.59 26.24
N ASN A 300 -33.80 8.21 25.09
CA ASN A 300 -33.56 8.87 23.81
C ASN A 300 -34.87 9.47 23.26
N LEU A 301 -34.88 10.79 23.13
CA LEU A 301 -35.98 11.64 22.67
C LEU A 301 -35.57 12.45 21.43
N CYS A 302 -34.44 12.13 20.79
CA CYS A 302 -33.93 12.90 19.66
C CYS A 302 -34.91 12.95 18.48
N GLU A 303 -34.87 14.01 17.68
CA GLU A 303 -35.71 14.14 16.47
C GLU A 303 -37.21 14.02 16.77
N ASN A 304 -37.70 14.93 17.60
CA ASN A 304 -39.11 15.12 17.92
C ASN A 304 -39.46 16.62 17.85
N GLU A 305 -40.66 17.02 18.28
CA GLU A 305 -41.12 18.41 18.31
C GLU A 305 -41.26 18.95 19.75
N LEU A 306 -40.48 18.42 20.71
CA LEU A 306 -40.64 18.76 22.13
C LEU A 306 -40.30 20.22 22.42
N GLU A 307 -41.17 20.91 23.15
CA GLU A 307 -40.95 22.30 23.60
C GLU A 307 -40.24 22.41 24.97
N SER A 308 -40.39 21.40 25.82
CA SER A 308 -39.69 21.25 27.10
C SER A 308 -39.61 19.77 27.52
N LEU A 309 -38.70 19.43 28.44
CA LEU A 309 -38.65 18.10 29.05
C LEU A 309 -39.51 18.05 30.33
N PRO A 310 -40.25 16.95 30.57
CA PRO A 310 -41.13 16.85 31.73
C PRO A 310 -40.32 16.76 33.03
N VAL A 311 -40.80 17.45 34.07
CA VAL A 311 -40.17 17.46 35.41
C VAL A 311 -40.11 16.07 36.04
N GLY A 312 -40.93 15.11 35.58
CA GLY A 312 -40.88 13.70 35.98
C GLY A 312 -39.49 13.08 35.81
N LEU A 313 -38.72 13.48 34.78
CA LEU A 313 -37.36 12.97 34.57
C LEU A 313 -36.40 13.36 35.70
N LEU A 314 -36.67 14.45 36.42
CA LEU A 314 -35.87 14.87 37.57
C LEU A 314 -36.01 13.93 38.78
N HIS A 315 -37.05 13.08 38.83
CA HIS A 315 -37.20 12.10 39.91
C HIS A 315 -36.37 10.82 39.69
N LEU A 316 -35.85 10.60 38.48
CA LEU A 316 -35.21 9.36 38.09
C LEU A 316 -33.74 9.34 38.53
N SER A 317 -33.46 8.70 39.67
CA SER A 317 -32.12 8.67 40.29
C SER A 317 -31.09 7.78 39.58
N GLN A 318 -31.53 6.90 38.69
CA GLN A 318 -30.69 5.91 38.00
C GLN A 318 -30.32 6.29 36.56
N ILE A 319 -30.87 7.39 36.03
CA ILE A 319 -30.56 7.83 34.67
C ILE A 319 -29.07 8.15 34.57
N GLN A 320 -28.46 7.59 33.52
CA GLN A 320 -27.06 7.77 33.12
C GLN A 320 -26.96 8.53 31.81
N ARG A 321 -27.92 8.34 30.87
CA ARG A 321 -27.90 8.99 29.55
C ARG A 321 -29.25 9.58 29.20
N LEU A 322 -29.25 10.84 28.82
CA LEU A 322 -30.43 11.57 28.35
C LEU A 322 -30.10 12.29 27.05
N PHE A 323 -30.78 11.88 25.98
CA PHE A 323 -30.62 12.46 24.65
C PHE A 323 -31.94 13.09 24.22
N ALA A 324 -31.93 14.37 23.84
CA ALA A 324 -33.08 15.13 23.37
C ALA A 324 -32.66 16.14 22.27
N ALA A 325 -31.69 15.74 21.45
CA ALA A 325 -31.18 16.58 20.37
C ALA A 325 -32.22 16.75 19.24
N LYS A 326 -32.11 17.80 18.41
CA LYS A 326 -33.01 18.07 17.28
C LYS A 326 -34.49 18.09 17.70
N ASN A 327 -34.80 18.95 18.66
CA ASN A 327 -36.17 19.22 19.14
C ASN A 327 -36.47 20.72 19.01
N ARG A 328 -37.53 21.20 19.65
CA ARG A 328 -37.90 22.62 19.69
C ARG A 328 -37.81 23.17 21.12
N LEU A 329 -36.89 22.64 21.93
CA LEU A 329 -36.81 22.97 23.36
C LEU A 329 -36.49 24.45 23.54
N SER A 330 -37.42 25.21 24.13
CA SER A 330 -37.21 26.62 24.48
C SER A 330 -36.74 26.78 25.93
N VAL A 331 -37.18 25.87 26.79
CA VAL A 331 -36.79 25.73 28.20
C VAL A 331 -36.48 24.26 28.45
N LEU A 332 -35.36 23.96 29.13
CA LEU A 332 -34.98 22.57 29.38
C LEU A 332 -35.98 21.84 30.29
N PHE A 333 -36.32 22.43 31.44
CA PHE A 333 -37.34 21.92 32.37
C PHE A 333 -38.22 23.08 32.85
N SER A 334 -39.55 22.89 32.85
CA SER A 334 -40.50 23.85 33.43
C SER A 334 -40.57 23.67 34.95
N ILE A 335 -39.63 24.27 35.69
CA ILE A 335 -39.47 24.05 37.13
C ILE A 335 -40.47 24.89 37.95
N PRO A 336 -41.30 24.31 38.83
CA PRO A 336 -42.10 25.06 39.79
C PRO A 336 -41.23 25.72 40.88
N ASN A 337 -41.51 26.99 41.18
CA ASN A 337 -40.76 27.79 42.16
C ASN A 337 -40.71 27.13 43.55
N GLY A 338 -39.51 27.03 44.15
CA GLY A 338 -39.31 26.60 45.55
C GLY A 338 -39.09 25.10 45.77
N THR A 339 -38.94 24.29 44.72
CA THR A 339 -38.75 22.83 44.84
C THR A 339 -37.27 22.44 44.78
N ASN A 340 -36.75 21.79 45.83
CA ASN A 340 -35.39 21.25 45.86
C ASN A 340 -35.36 19.84 45.24
N TRP A 341 -34.83 19.74 44.02
CA TRP A 341 -34.70 18.47 43.32
C TRP A 341 -33.39 17.76 43.69
N ILE A 342 -33.47 16.47 44.02
CA ILE A 342 -32.31 15.61 44.32
C ILE A 342 -31.84 14.84 43.05
N GLY A 343 -32.47 15.13 41.91
CA GLY A 343 -32.44 14.37 40.66
C GLY A 343 -31.13 14.27 39.90
N LEU A 344 -31.01 13.22 39.08
CA LEU A 344 -29.99 13.04 38.02
C LEU A 344 -28.52 13.04 38.47
N ARG A 345 -28.23 12.69 39.74
CA ARG A 345 -26.86 12.61 40.25
C ARG A 345 -25.97 11.63 39.51
N ARG A 346 -26.55 10.57 38.93
CA ARG A 346 -25.86 9.52 38.16
C ARG A 346 -25.79 9.82 36.65
N LEU A 347 -26.34 10.94 36.20
CA LEU A 347 -26.30 11.33 34.79
C LEU A 347 -24.85 11.54 34.37
N GLN A 348 -24.44 10.83 33.32
CA GLN A 348 -23.10 10.86 32.73
C GLN A 348 -23.12 11.61 31.41
N GLU A 349 -24.14 11.41 30.58
CA GLU A 349 -24.24 12.01 29.25
C GLU A 349 -25.56 12.76 29.10
N LEU A 350 -25.46 14.03 28.70
CA LEU A 350 -26.59 14.88 28.35
C LEU A 350 -26.38 15.48 26.97
N ASP A 351 -27.26 15.16 26.03
CA ASP A 351 -27.31 15.81 24.71
C ASP A 351 -28.65 16.51 24.52
N VAL A 352 -28.60 17.83 24.41
CA VAL A 352 -29.74 18.70 24.10
C VAL A 352 -29.40 19.64 22.94
N SER A 353 -28.51 19.19 22.05
CA SER A 353 -28.07 19.97 20.90
C SER A 353 -29.18 20.15 19.85
N ASP A 354 -29.04 21.16 19.00
CA ASP A 354 -29.99 21.45 17.91
C ASP A 354 -31.41 21.70 18.44
N ASN A 355 -31.54 22.77 19.21
CA ASN A 355 -32.76 23.16 19.92
C ASN A 355 -32.89 24.71 19.92
N HIS A 356 -33.79 25.26 20.74
CA HIS A 356 -34.04 26.70 20.84
C HIS A 356 -33.77 27.26 22.25
N LEU A 357 -32.89 26.59 23.01
CA LEU A 357 -32.59 26.95 24.39
C LEU A 357 -31.90 28.32 24.44
N MET A 358 -32.44 29.23 25.23
CA MET A 358 -31.84 30.56 25.48
C MET A 358 -30.97 30.59 26.73
N ASP A 359 -31.28 29.74 27.71
CA ASP A 359 -30.54 29.59 28.97
C ASP A 359 -30.70 28.17 29.54
N LEU A 360 -29.81 27.78 30.46
CA LEU A 360 -29.85 26.51 31.17
C LEU A 360 -30.08 26.74 32.67
N PRO A 361 -31.01 26.01 33.33
CA PRO A 361 -31.34 26.26 34.73
C PRO A 361 -30.21 25.78 35.67
N SER A 362 -29.39 26.72 36.17
CA SER A 362 -28.23 26.41 37.04
C SER A 362 -28.59 25.59 38.28
N SER A 363 -29.79 25.81 38.85
CA SER A 363 -30.31 25.05 40.00
C SER A 363 -30.41 23.55 39.73
N VAL A 364 -30.67 23.13 38.49
CA VAL A 364 -30.72 21.72 38.09
C VAL A 364 -29.36 21.24 37.60
N MET A 365 -28.63 22.07 36.84
CA MET A 365 -27.32 21.69 36.31
C MET A 365 -26.34 21.30 37.43
N HIS A 366 -26.36 22.03 38.54
CA HIS A 366 -25.50 21.75 39.70
C HIS A 366 -25.78 20.40 40.38
N CYS A 367 -26.90 19.75 40.08
CA CYS A 367 -27.24 18.41 40.58
C CYS A 367 -26.53 17.29 39.81
N PHE A 368 -26.04 17.53 38.59
CA PHE A 368 -25.41 16.53 37.73
C PHE A 368 -23.96 16.25 38.14
N LYS A 369 -23.77 15.62 39.30
CA LYS A 369 -22.45 15.39 39.91
C LYS A 369 -21.58 14.35 39.19
N SER A 370 -22.17 13.47 38.39
CA SER A 370 -21.44 12.44 37.63
C SER A 370 -21.31 12.72 36.14
N LEU A 371 -21.65 13.94 35.68
CA LEU A 371 -21.65 14.28 34.26
C LEU A 371 -20.23 14.23 33.67
N THR A 372 -20.08 13.49 32.58
CA THR A 372 -18.82 13.29 31.83
C THR A 372 -18.89 13.88 30.43
N SER A 373 -20.08 13.94 29.82
CA SER A 373 -20.31 14.53 28.50
C SER A 373 -21.53 15.44 28.51
N LEU A 374 -21.32 16.67 28.02
CA LEU A 374 -22.37 17.66 27.83
C LEU A 374 -22.34 18.16 26.39
N ASN A 375 -23.46 18.03 25.68
CA ASN A 375 -23.66 18.61 24.36
C ASN A 375 -24.88 19.54 24.37
N ILE A 376 -24.61 20.83 24.20
CA ILE A 376 -25.57 21.94 24.17
C ILE A 376 -25.40 22.77 22.88
N SER A 377 -24.75 22.18 21.86
CA SER A 377 -24.44 22.85 20.59
C SER A 377 -25.72 23.19 19.80
N LYS A 378 -25.65 24.14 18.86
CA LYS A 378 -26.77 24.57 18.00
C LYS A 378 -28.01 24.98 18.81
N ASN A 379 -27.81 25.90 19.75
CA ASN A 379 -28.87 26.52 20.54
C ASN A 379 -28.78 28.05 20.40
N ARG A 380 -29.47 28.80 21.27
CA ARG A 380 -29.48 30.27 21.27
C ARG A 380 -28.94 30.81 22.60
N LEU A 381 -27.98 30.11 23.19
CA LEU A 381 -27.40 30.48 24.49
C LEU A 381 -26.56 31.75 24.34
N SER A 382 -26.89 32.78 25.11
CA SER A 382 -26.14 34.06 25.16
C SER A 382 -24.98 34.03 26.16
N ARG A 383 -25.09 33.20 27.19
CA ARG A 383 -24.07 33.01 28.22
C ARG A 383 -23.80 31.52 28.38
N PHE A 384 -22.54 31.19 28.66
CA PHE A 384 -22.20 29.86 29.10
C PHE A 384 -22.56 29.68 30.58
N LEU A 385 -22.91 28.47 30.98
CA LEU A 385 -23.29 28.11 32.34
C LEU A 385 -22.11 28.26 33.33
N ASP A 386 -22.42 28.52 34.60
CA ASP A 386 -21.41 28.50 35.66
C ASP A 386 -20.94 27.05 35.92
N PRO A 387 -19.64 26.75 35.77
CA PRO A 387 -19.08 25.44 36.04
C PRO A 387 -19.32 24.97 37.47
N TRP A 388 -19.51 23.66 37.64
CA TRP A 388 -19.71 23.04 38.95
C TRP A 388 -18.84 21.79 39.10
N ALA A 389 -18.70 21.30 40.34
CA ALA A 389 -17.96 20.08 40.64
C ALA A 389 -18.61 18.83 39.99
N CYS A 390 -18.10 18.44 38.82
CA CYS A 390 -18.39 17.21 38.10
C CYS A 390 -17.16 16.77 37.27
N PRO A 391 -17.00 15.47 36.95
CA PRO A 391 -15.88 14.95 36.18
C PRO A 391 -16.09 15.12 34.67
N LEU A 392 -16.42 16.33 34.22
CA LEU A 392 -16.73 16.63 32.83
C LEU A 392 -15.49 16.45 31.95
N LYS A 393 -15.58 15.56 30.95
CA LYS A 393 -14.51 15.24 30.00
C LYS A 393 -14.73 15.88 28.64
N ILE A 394 -15.98 15.94 28.20
CA ILE A 394 -16.36 16.45 26.88
C ILE A 394 -17.41 17.55 27.07
N CYS A 395 -17.14 18.74 26.56
CA CYS A 395 -18.08 19.85 26.54
C CYS A 395 -18.21 20.38 25.11
N LYS A 396 -19.41 20.27 24.53
CA LYS A 396 -19.72 20.77 23.19
C LYS A 396 -20.81 21.83 23.30
N ALA A 397 -20.49 23.06 22.94
CA ALA A 397 -21.39 24.22 22.95
C ALA A 397 -21.24 25.06 21.68
N ALA A 398 -20.91 24.41 20.56
CA ALA A 398 -20.73 25.07 19.27
C ALA A 398 -22.04 25.66 18.72
N SER A 399 -21.97 26.65 17.82
CA SER A 399 -23.14 27.26 17.18
C SER A 399 -24.15 27.82 18.17
N ASN A 400 -23.69 28.73 19.03
CA ASN A 400 -24.50 29.47 20.01
C ASN A 400 -24.21 30.98 19.89
N GLN A 401 -24.62 31.78 20.87
CA GLN A 401 -24.41 33.24 20.91
C GLN A 401 -23.56 33.63 22.14
N ILE A 402 -22.66 32.75 22.57
CA ILE A 402 -21.87 32.95 23.79
C ILE A 402 -20.84 34.05 23.56
N GLU A 403 -20.89 35.11 24.38
CA GLU A 403 -19.97 36.25 24.29
C GLU A 403 -18.72 36.10 25.15
N SER A 404 -18.82 35.40 26.28
CA SER A 404 -17.73 35.19 27.23
C SER A 404 -17.83 33.86 27.96
N LEU A 405 -16.69 33.38 28.45
CA LEU A 405 -16.57 32.16 29.24
C LEU A 405 -16.32 32.53 30.73
N PRO A 406 -16.85 31.77 31.70
CA PRO A 406 -16.65 32.03 33.14
C PRO A 406 -15.26 31.63 33.65
N ASP A 407 -14.77 32.37 34.66
CA ASP A 407 -13.45 32.22 35.29
C ASP A 407 -13.28 30.95 36.12
N THR A 408 -14.37 30.35 36.55
CA THR A 408 -14.39 29.13 37.36
C THR A 408 -14.20 27.83 36.56
N ILE A 409 -14.10 27.88 35.21
CA ILE A 409 -13.90 26.67 34.36
C ILE A 409 -12.66 25.89 34.80
N SER A 410 -11.54 26.59 34.99
CA SER A 410 -10.28 25.97 35.41
C SER A 410 -10.29 25.52 36.86
N ILE A 411 -11.20 26.02 37.70
CA ILE A 411 -11.29 25.62 39.10
C ILE A 411 -11.94 24.24 39.22
N PHE A 412 -13.03 24.01 38.47
CA PHE A 412 -13.80 22.77 38.61
C PHE A 412 -13.37 21.66 37.63
N TRP A 413 -12.91 22.00 36.42
CA TRP A 413 -12.70 21.00 35.35
C TRP A 413 -11.24 20.83 34.91
N ARG A 414 -10.27 21.45 35.62
CA ARG A 414 -8.83 21.45 35.30
C ARG A 414 -8.24 20.14 34.80
N THR A 415 -8.51 19.06 35.54
CA THR A 415 -7.89 17.75 35.36
C THR A 415 -8.79 16.74 34.64
N HIS A 416 -10.01 17.15 34.28
CA HIS A 416 -11.01 16.25 33.70
C HIS A 416 -11.31 16.56 32.24
N LEU A 417 -11.37 17.85 31.87
CA LEU A 417 -11.83 18.29 30.56
C LEU A 417 -10.78 17.99 29.49
N LYS A 418 -11.15 17.15 28.52
CA LYS A 418 -10.28 16.68 27.43
C LYS A 418 -10.66 17.30 26.09
N GLU A 419 -11.95 17.39 25.80
CA GLU A 419 -12.45 17.88 24.52
C GLU A 419 -13.42 19.03 24.76
N VAL A 420 -13.13 20.16 24.13
CA VAL A 420 -13.92 21.38 24.24
C VAL A 420 -14.20 21.91 22.85
N ASP A 421 -15.48 22.18 22.59
CA ASP A 421 -15.92 22.80 21.35
C ASP A 421 -16.81 24.01 21.64
N PHE A 422 -16.27 25.20 21.41
CA PHE A 422 -16.94 26.50 21.49
C PHE A 422 -16.98 27.20 20.13
N SER A 423 -16.94 26.43 19.04
CA SER A 423 -16.93 26.98 17.68
C SER A 423 -18.23 27.71 17.33
N GLU A 424 -18.21 28.62 16.37
CA GLU A 424 -19.38 29.36 15.86
C GLU A 424 -20.15 30.08 16.99
N ASN A 425 -19.44 30.93 17.74
CA ASN A 425 -19.96 31.73 18.84
C ASN A 425 -19.54 33.21 18.66
N ALA A 426 -19.81 34.05 19.66
CA ALA A 426 -19.49 35.48 19.63
C ALA A 426 -18.32 35.86 20.56
N LEU A 427 -17.41 34.92 20.85
CA LEU A 427 -16.29 35.14 21.77
C LEU A 427 -15.33 36.21 21.22
N LYS A 428 -15.14 37.31 21.97
CA LYS A 428 -14.23 38.41 21.59
C LYS A 428 -12.84 38.26 22.19
N GLU A 429 -12.78 37.81 23.45
CA GLU A 429 -11.54 37.60 24.19
C GLU A 429 -11.53 36.19 24.77
N LEU A 430 -10.37 35.53 24.70
CA LEU A 430 -10.16 34.27 25.37
C LEU A 430 -9.52 34.54 26.74
N PRO A 431 -10.15 34.07 27.82
CA PRO A 431 -9.55 34.23 29.13
C PRO A 431 -8.39 33.25 29.35
N SER A 432 -7.42 33.63 30.19
CA SER A 432 -6.24 32.78 30.43
C SER A 432 -6.55 31.43 31.08
N TYR A 433 -7.64 31.34 31.85
CA TYR A 433 -8.02 30.12 32.56
C TYR A 433 -8.43 28.95 31.64
N ILE A 434 -8.87 29.20 30.39
CA ILE A 434 -9.15 28.08 29.45
C ILE A 434 -7.88 27.29 29.10
N PHE A 435 -6.74 27.97 29.07
CA PHE A 435 -5.42 27.37 28.79
C PHE A 435 -4.76 26.83 30.06
N GLU A 436 -5.37 26.98 31.24
CA GLU A 436 -4.94 26.35 32.49
C GLU A 436 -5.48 24.91 32.67
N LEU A 437 -6.34 24.45 31.76
CA LEU A 437 -6.85 23.08 31.73
C LEU A 437 -5.72 22.11 31.35
N GLU A 438 -5.28 21.27 32.28
CA GLU A 438 -4.11 20.40 32.11
C GLU A 438 -4.42 19.13 31.31
N ALA A 439 -5.67 18.68 31.36
CA ALA A 439 -6.13 17.46 30.69
C ALA A 439 -6.64 17.70 29.26
N ILE A 440 -6.66 18.95 28.78
CA ILE A 440 -7.25 19.28 27.48
C ILE A 440 -6.39 18.74 26.34
N VAL A 441 -7.04 18.05 25.41
CA VAL A 441 -6.44 17.40 24.24
C VAL A 441 -6.89 18.09 22.95
N SER A 442 -8.16 18.50 22.88
CA SER A 442 -8.72 19.19 21.72
C SER A 442 -9.49 20.43 22.18
N LEU A 443 -9.12 21.60 21.64
CA LEU A 443 -9.80 22.87 21.87
C LEU A 443 -10.22 23.46 20.52
N LYS A 444 -11.53 23.54 20.28
CA LYS A 444 -12.11 24.13 19.07
C LYS A 444 -12.78 25.47 19.37
N LEU A 445 -12.32 26.49 18.66
CA LEU A 445 -12.74 27.88 18.79
C LEU A 445 -12.98 28.52 17.41
N CYS A 446 -13.19 27.70 16.38
CA CYS A 446 -13.46 28.14 15.00
C CYS A 446 -14.64 29.11 14.96
N GLY A 447 -14.62 30.13 14.09
CA GLY A 447 -15.81 30.96 13.82
C GLY A 447 -16.21 31.86 14.99
N ASN A 448 -15.25 32.50 15.64
CA ASN A 448 -15.47 33.46 16.73
C ASN A 448 -14.95 34.86 16.33
N GLN A 449 -14.90 35.80 17.27
CA GLN A 449 -14.43 37.17 17.06
C GLN A 449 -13.12 37.45 17.82
N ILE A 450 -12.30 36.41 18.01
CA ILE A 450 -11.10 36.48 18.85
C ILE A 450 -10.03 37.34 18.16
N THR A 451 -9.55 38.38 18.85
CA THR A 451 -8.51 39.28 18.30
C THR A 451 -7.11 38.99 18.82
N THR A 452 -6.99 38.53 20.07
CA THR A 452 -5.71 38.29 20.75
C THR A 452 -5.76 37.01 21.59
N LEU A 453 -4.61 36.39 21.78
CA LEU A 453 -4.44 35.24 22.68
C LEU A 453 -3.81 35.67 24.01
N PRO A 454 -4.08 34.98 25.12
CA PRO A 454 -3.40 35.19 26.39
C PRO A 454 -1.89 34.98 26.27
N PRO A 455 -1.07 35.70 27.08
CA PRO A 455 0.38 35.59 27.00
C PRO A 455 0.86 34.15 27.26
N PRO A 456 1.93 33.68 26.57
CA PRO A 456 2.38 32.29 26.62
C PRO A 456 2.63 31.74 28.03
N ASN A 457 3.08 32.60 28.97
CA ASN A 457 3.38 32.22 30.35
C ASN A 457 2.16 31.77 31.18
N LYS A 458 0.93 31.98 30.70
CA LYS A 458 -0.29 31.57 31.41
C LYS A 458 -0.82 30.20 30.98
N TRP A 459 -0.24 29.57 29.96
CA TRP A 459 -0.70 28.30 29.43
C TRP A 459 -0.12 27.14 30.25
N LYS A 460 -0.97 26.18 30.64
CA LYS A 460 -0.60 24.94 31.36
C LYS A 460 -1.08 23.67 30.65
N CYS A 461 -1.76 23.79 29.51
CA CYS A 461 -2.33 22.72 28.71
C CYS A 461 -1.27 21.90 27.94
N SER A 462 -0.44 21.15 28.66
CA SER A 462 0.65 20.35 28.05
C SER A 462 0.17 19.17 27.21
N GLN A 463 -1.10 18.75 27.32
CA GLN A 463 -1.66 17.61 26.57
C GLN A 463 -2.40 18.02 25.29
N LEU A 464 -2.42 19.31 24.95
CA LEU A 464 -3.18 19.83 23.82
C LEU A 464 -2.56 19.36 22.51
N ARG A 465 -3.32 18.57 21.75
CA ARG A 465 -2.94 18.03 20.44
C ARG A 465 -3.57 18.78 19.29
N THR A 466 -4.81 19.22 19.46
CA THR A 466 -5.56 19.92 18.41
C THR A 466 -6.02 21.26 18.92
N LEU A 467 -5.61 22.33 18.23
CA LEU A 467 -6.05 23.69 18.49
C LEU A 467 -6.64 24.28 17.21
N ASP A 468 -7.92 24.58 17.25
CA ASP A 468 -8.62 25.21 16.13
C ASP A 468 -8.99 26.66 16.48
N LEU A 469 -8.30 27.60 15.84
CA LEU A 469 -8.50 29.04 15.93
C LEU A 469 -8.90 29.64 14.57
N SER A 470 -9.38 28.82 13.64
CA SER A 470 -9.78 29.27 12.31
C SER A 470 -10.97 30.24 12.34
N ARG A 471 -11.15 31.03 11.28
CA ARG A 471 -12.28 31.97 11.14
C ARG A 471 -12.43 32.91 12.33
N ASN A 472 -11.33 33.57 12.71
CA ASN A 472 -11.27 34.55 13.79
C ASN A 472 -10.70 35.88 13.27
N GLN A 473 -10.36 36.80 14.18
CA GLN A 473 -9.83 38.13 13.84
C GLN A 473 -8.40 38.31 14.37
N LEU A 474 -7.63 37.21 14.46
CA LEU A 474 -6.25 37.24 14.92
C LEU A 474 -5.41 38.08 13.96
N GLY A 475 -4.67 39.06 14.49
CA GLY A 475 -3.82 39.99 13.73
C GLY A 475 -4.44 41.37 13.41
N LYS A 476 -5.76 41.55 13.61
CA LYS A 476 -6.49 42.79 13.26
C LYS A 476 -6.00 44.07 13.96
N GLN A 477 -5.58 43.99 15.21
CA GLN A 477 -5.23 45.17 16.03
C GLN A 477 -4.07 46.02 15.45
N ILE A 478 -3.18 45.41 14.67
CA ILE A 478 -2.06 46.10 14.00
C ILE A 478 -2.57 47.17 13.01
N ARG A 479 -3.78 47.00 12.46
CA ARG A 479 -4.35 47.91 11.45
C ARG A 479 -5.08 49.12 12.04
N THR A 480 -5.44 49.10 13.32
CA THR A 480 -6.35 50.09 13.94
C THR A 480 -5.66 51.22 14.70
N GLU A 481 -4.36 51.16 14.98
CA GLU A 481 -3.65 52.33 15.52
C GLU A 481 -3.25 53.30 14.41
N GLU A 482 -3.66 54.56 14.56
CA GLU A 482 -3.45 55.71 13.66
C GLU A 482 -1.97 56.13 13.46
N ASN A 483 -1.01 55.22 13.62
CA ASN A 483 0.41 55.43 13.32
C ASN A 483 0.81 55.06 11.88
N ALA A 484 -0.16 54.69 11.03
CA ALA A 484 0.05 54.34 9.62
C ALA A 484 0.46 55.50 8.69
N LYS A 485 0.75 56.71 9.21
CA LYS A 485 1.19 57.86 8.39
C LYS A 485 2.69 57.99 8.19
N THR A 486 3.55 57.15 8.78
CA THR A 486 5.02 57.40 8.71
C THR A 486 5.91 56.20 8.39
N ARG A 487 5.45 55.17 7.67
CA ARG A 487 6.38 54.21 7.02
C ARG A 487 5.90 53.76 5.64
N ARG A 488 5.93 54.67 4.67
CA ARG A 488 6.29 54.27 3.29
C ARG A 488 7.80 54.24 3.22
N LEU A 489 8.41 53.06 3.21
CA LEU A 489 9.79 52.87 2.76
C LEU A 489 9.90 51.54 1.98
N PRO A 490 10.87 51.46 1.07
CA PRO A 490 10.68 50.90 -0.27
C PRO A 490 11.31 49.51 -0.41
N PHE A 491 10.90 48.83 -1.48
CA PHE A 491 11.66 47.78 -2.17
C PHE A 491 13.19 47.96 -2.06
N LEU A 492 13.90 46.96 -1.52
CA LEU A 492 15.14 46.37 -2.07
C LEU A 492 15.76 45.36 -1.07
N THR A 493 15.84 44.11 -1.52
CA THR A 493 16.88 43.08 -1.29
C THR A 493 17.80 43.20 -0.07
N THR A 494 17.94 42.06 0.65
CA THR A 494 18.90 41.72 1.72
C THR A 494 18.45 42.01 3.16
N TRP A 495 17.75 41.04 3.75
CA TRP A 495 17.41 40.98 5.17
C TRP A 495 18.63 40.57 6.01
N HIS A 496 19.65 41.43 6.11
CA HIS A 496 20.72 41.29 7.10
C HIS A 496 20.45 42.16 8.34
N ARG A 497 20.20 41.48 9.48
CA ARG A 497 20.37 41.88 10.89
C ARG A 497 20.58 43.39 11.19
N ARG A 498 19.55 44.06 11.75
CA ARG A 498 19.56 45.01 12.90
C ARG A 498 18.47 46.10 12.83
N ASP A 499 17.19 45.72 12.80
CA ASP A 499 16.10 46.62 13.22
C ASP A 499 14.98 45.80 13.90
N PRO A 500 14.18 46.38 14.81
CA PRO A 500 13.30 45.61 15.68
C PRO A 500 12.21 44.93 14.85
N GLU A 501 12.11 43.61 14.99
CA GLU A 501 11.12 42.75 14.33
C GLU A 501 9.71 43.36 14.42
N PRO A 502 8.90 43.31 13.35
CA PRO A 502 7.45 43.44 13.51
C PRO A 502 6.99 42.25 14.35
N ALA A 503 6.91 42.43 15.67
CA ALA A 503 6.53 41.38 16.60
C ALA A 503 5.16 40.84 16.20
N CYS A 504 5.12 39.59 15.73
CA CYS A 504 3.86 38.88 15.53
C CYS A 504 3.15 38.80 16.90
N PRO A 505 1.93 39.35 17.05
CA PRO A 505 1.26 39.45 18.34
C PRO A 505 0.77 38.08 18.84
N VAL A 506 0.67 37.08 17.94
CA VAL A 506 0.30 35.72 18.28
C VAL A 506 1.58 34.96 18.63
N GLN A 507 1.66 34.42 19.85
CA GLN A 507 2.77 33.57 20.28
C GLN A 507 2.24 32.34 21.00
N PHE A 508 2.74 31.18 20.62
CA PHE A 508 2.46 29.90 21.28
C PHE A 508 3.58 29.57 22.29
N PRO A 509 3.23 29.05 23.47
CA PRO A 509 4.20 28.69 24.51
C PRO A 509 5.02 27.44 24.16
N GLU A 510 6.25 27.37 24.68
CA GLU A 510 7.12 26.19 24.52
C GLU A 510 6.54 24.91 25.12
N ILE A 511 5.58 25.00 26.07
CA ILE A 511 4.93 23.82 26.66
C ILE A 511 4.17 22.96 25.63
N LEU A 512 3.81 23.55 24.48
CA LEU A 512 3.13 22.85 23.38
C LEU A 512 4.10 22.18 22.39
N ARG A 513 5.41 22.40 22.54
CA ARG A 513 6.47 21.93 21.63
C ARG A 513 6.34 20.43 21.30
N ASP A 514 6.08 19.63 22.32
CA ASP A 514 6.08 18.17 22.25
C ASP A 514 4.66 17.56 22.27
N SER A 515 3.61 18.37 22.14
CA SER A 515 2.21 17.88 22.20
C SER A 515 1.30 18.32 21.08
N LEU A 516 1.48 19.52 20.50
CA LEU A 516 0.56 20.02 19.47
C LEU A 516 0.81 19.36 18.11
N GLU A 517 -0.18 18.61 17.63
CA GLU A 517 -0.14 17.83 16.39
C GLU A 517 -0.85 18.55 15.24
N VAL A 518 -1.93 19.29 15.52
CA VAL A 518 -2.80 19.93 14.52
C VAL A 518 -3.14 21.36 14.93
N LEU A 519 -2.84 22.32 14.05
CA LEU A 519 -3.10 23.74 14.27
C LEU A 519 -3.86 24.36 13.10
N PHE A 520 -5.07 24.86 13.38
CA PHE A 520 -5.86 25.62 12.41
C PHE A 520 -5.78 27.13 12.68
N LEU A 521 -5.28 27.86 11.71
CA LEU A 521 -5.17 29.33 11.70
C LEU A 521 -5.76 29.95 10.42
N ASN A 522 -6.40 29.16 9.57
CA ASN A 522 -7.04 29.63 8.34
C ASN A 522 -8.14 30.66 8.62
N ASP A 523 -8.43 31.48 7.61
CA ASP A 523 -9.45 32.54 7.68
C ASP A 523 -9.23 33.52 8.86
N ASN A 524 -8.01 34.04 8.98
CA ASN A 524 -7.65 35.06 9.97
C ASN A 524 -7.08 36.31 9.28
N GLN A 525 -6.42 37.19 10.05
CA GLN A 525 -5.82 38.44 9.55
C GLN A 525 -4.33 38.49 9.92
N LEU A 526 -3.64 37.35 9.83
CA LEU A 526 -2.22 37.24 10.14
C LEU A 526 -1.36 37.90 9.03
N ASP A 527 -0.35 38.68 9.44
CA ASP A 527 0.63 39.30 8.53
C ASP A 527 1.87 38.42 8.31
N CYS A 528 2.14 37.48 9.22
CA CYS A 528 3.23 36.51 9.10
C CYS A 528 2.90 35.25 9.90
N VAL A 529 3.58 34.14 9.58
CA VAL A 529 3.51 32.93 10.40
C VAL A 529 4.23 33.19 11.73
N PRO A 530 3.59 32.98 12.89
CA PRO A 530 4.23 33.22 14.18
C PRO A 530 5.51 32.38 14.36
N PRO A 531 6.66 32.98 14.74
CA PRO A 531 7.91 32.23 14.92
C PRO A 531 7.80 31.05 15.88
N SER A 532 6.96 31.17 16.91
CA SER A 532 6.68 30.10 17.87
C SER A 532 6.12 28.82 17.21
N VAL A 533 5.42 28.90 16.07
CA VAL A 533 4.91 27.71 15.35
C VAL A 533 6.05 26.83 14.84
N CYS A 534 7.17 27.45 14.43
CA CYS A 534 8.35 26.73 13.97
C CYS A 534 9.05 25.92 15.08
N THR A 535 8.69 26.16 16.35
CA THR A 535 9.24 25.43 17.49
C THR A 535 8.44 24.18 17.88
N LEU A 536 7.28 23.92 17.24
CA LEU A 536 6.36 22.84 17.57
C LEU A 536 6.76 21.53 16.87
N LYS A 537 7.68 20.77 17.46
CA LYS A 537 8.31 19.58 16.85
C LYS A 537 7.33 18.47 16.45
N THR A 538 6.20 18.35 17.15
CA THR A 538 5.18 17.32 16.90
C THR A 538 4.11 17.75 15.89
N LEU A 539 4.17 18.98 15.38
CA LEU A 539 3.18 19.51 14.45
C LEU A 539 3.21 18.73 13.14
N SER A 540 2.06 18.15 12.80
CA SER A 540 1.85 17.30 11.63
C SER A 540 0.98 17.97 10.57
N GLU A 541 0.05 18.83 11.00
CA GLU A 541 -0.85 19.58 10.14
C GLU A 541 -0.91 21.06 10.54
N LEU A 542 -0.69 21.95 9.58
CA LEU A 542 -0.76 23.40 9.74
C LEU A 542 -1.62 24.01 8.64
N TYR A 543 -2.73 24.65 9.04
CA TYR A 543 -3.65 25.32 8.12
C TYR A 543 -3.53 26.83 8.26
N LEU A 544 -3.09 27.50 7.19
CA LEU A 544 -2.86 28.94 7.15
C LEU A 544 -3.69 29.65 6.07
N SER A 545 -4.50 28.93 5.30
CA SER A 545 -5.24 29.48 4.15
C SER A 545 -6.06 30.73 4.47
N ASN A 546 -6.26 31.57 3.46
CA ASN A 546 -7.02 32.82 3.56
C ASN A 546 -6.51 33.76 4.69
N ASN A 547 -5.18 33.94 4.76
CA ASN A 547 -4.51 34.98 5.54
C ASN A 547 -3.73 35.92 4.59
N PRO A 548 -4.39 36.90 3.94
CA PRO A 548 -3.80 37.66 2.83
C PRO A 548 -2.59 38.54 3.23
N GLY A 549 -2.38 38.75 4.53
CA GLY A 549 -1.22 39.47 5.07
C GLY A 549 0.09 38.67 5.00
N ILE A 550 0.02 37.33 4.99
CA ILE A 550 1.20 36.46 4.91
C ILE A 550 1.80 36.52 3.50
N GLN A 551 2.94 37.21 3.38
CA GLN A 551 3.68 37.38 2.12
C GLN A 551 4.91 36.49 2.00
N GLU A 552 5.42 35.99 3.13
CA GLU A 552 6.62 35.15 3.18
C GLU A 552 6.43 34.04 4.22
N LEU A 553 6.94 32.85 3.91
CA LEU A 553 7.01 31.73 4.85
C LEU A 553 8.40 31.68 5.50
N PRO A 554 8.51 31.61 6.83
CA PRO A 554 9.81 31.53 7.50
C PRO A 554 10.53 30.23 7.17
N ALA A 555 11.84 30.30 6.91
CA ALA A 555 12.67 29.16 6.56
C ALA A 555 12.71 28.10 7.68
N GLU A 556 12.51 28.52 8.93
CA GLU A 556 12.42 27.68 10.12
C GLU A 556 11.24 26.69 10.09
N LEU A 557 10.17 26.93 9.30
CA LEU A 557 9.13 25.92 9.07
C LEU A 557 9.71 24.63 8.47
N GLY A 558 10.79 24.76 7.71
CA GLY A 558 11.55 23.62 7.22
C GLY A 558 12.02 22.70 8.34
N GLN A 559 12.27 23.16 9.56
CA GLN A 559 12.76 22.31 10.66
C GLN A 559 11.70 21.30 11.18
N LEU A 560 10.42 21.50 10.86
CA LEU A 560 9.34 20.63 11.29
C LEU A 560 9.39 19.31 10.49
N SER A 561 9.93 18.25 11.09
CA SER A 561 10.10 16.95 10.43
C SER A 561 8.80 16.18 10.26
N ASN A 562 7.83 16.37 11.18
CA ASN A 562 6.54 15.68 11.17
C ASN A 562 5.46 16.37 10.33
N LEU A 563 5.71 17.61 9.89
CA LEU A 563 4.76 18.41 9.12
C LEU A 563 4.63 17.84 7.70
N TRP A 564 3.50 17.21 7.42
CA TRP A 564 3.21 16.64 6.10
C TRP A 564 2.06 17.37 5.41
N GLN A 565 1.14 17.96 6.17
CA GLN A 565 0.05 18.77 5.67
C GLN A 565 0.31 20.25 5.97
N LEU A 566 0.47 21.05 4.92
CA LEU A 566 0.64 22.50 5.00
C LEU A 566 -0.33 23.15 4.01
N ASP A 567 -1.40 23.75 4.52
CA ASP A 567 -2.36 24.49 3.70
C ASP A 567 -1.96 25.97 3.64
N ILE A 568 -1.56 26.39 2.45
CA ILE A 568 -1.11 27.74 2.09
C ILE A 568 -1.96 28.32 0.95
N GLU A 569 -3.17 27.78 0.74
CA GLU A 569 -4.08 28.28 -0.28
C GLU A 569 -4.50 29.73 0.01
N GLU A 570 -4.64 30.53 -1.05
CA GLU A 570 -5.04 31.94 -0.96
C GLU A 570 -4.07 32.82 -0.12
N LEU A 571 -2.80 32.42 -0.02
CA LEU A 571 -1.71 33.27 0.50
C LEU A 571 -0.98 34.02 -0.62
N ASN A 572 -0.48 35.23 -0.32
CA ASN A 572 0.27 36.07 -1.27
C ASN A 572 1.78 35.82 -1.17
N ILE A 573 2.21 34.56 -1.20
CA ILE A 573 3.61 34.15 -0.95
C ILE A 573 4.51 34.61 -2.11
N SER A 574 5.63 35.27 -1.76
CA SER A 574 6.62 35.79 -2.71
C SER A 574 7.98 35.07 -2.66
N ASN A 575 8.35 34.48 -1.51
CA ASN A 575 9.66 33.85 -1.33
C ASN A 575 9.74 32.42 -1.89
N VAL A 576 8.62 31.69 -1.96
CA VAL A 576 8.58 30.33 -2.52
C VAL A 576 8.07 30.38 -3.97
N PRO A 577 8.79 29.81 -4.95
CA PRO A 577 8.34 29.78 -6.34
C PRO A 577 7.02 29.03 -6.51
N ALA A 578 6.14 29.53 -7.39
CA ALA A 578 4.83 28.92 -7.65
C ALA A 578 4.90 27.46 -8.11
N ASP A 579 5.98 27.07 -8.79
CA ASP A 579 6.23 25.67 -9.19
C ASP A 579 6.39 24.76 -7.97
N VAL A 580 7.13 25.20 -6.95
CA VAL A 580 7.35 24.44 -5.71
C VAL A 580 6.05 24.33 -4.90
N CYS A 581 5.25 25.40 -4.87
CA CYS A 581 3.93 25.36 -4.21
C CYS A 581 2.99 24.33 -4.86
N ARG A 582 3.05 24.16 -6.19
CA ARG A 582 2.25 23.14 -6.92
C ARG A 582 2.69 21.71 -6.66
N ASP A 583 3.97 21.49 -6.37
CA ASP A 583 4.53 20.17 -6.06
C ASP A 583 4.13 19.68 -4.65
N GLY A 584 3.51 20.54 -3.84
CA GLY A 584 2.89 20.21 -2.56
C GLY A 584 3.75 20.54 -1.32
N PRO A 585 3.21 20.26 -0.10
CA PRO A 585 3.84 20.62 1.18
C PRO A 585 5.28 20.15 1.34
N ALA A 586 5.58 18.92 0.93
CA ALA A 586 6.92 18.34 1.06
C ALA A 586 7.97 19.11 0.23
N ALA A 587 7.60 19.58 -0.97
CA ALA A 587 8.47 20.37 -1.82
C ALA A 587 8.71 21.78 -1.23
N VAL A 588 7.66 22.41 -0.70
CA VAL A 588 7.76 23.70 0.00
C VAL A 588 8.66 23.60 1.22
N LEU A 589 8.48 22.59 2.07
CA LEU A 589 9.32 22.38 3.24
C LEU A 589 10.76 22.04 2.87
N ALA A 590 10.98 21.25 1.82
CA ALA A 590 12.33 20.98 1.31
C ALA A 590 13.01 22.26 0.80
N PHE A 591 12.28 23.14 0.12
CA PHE A 591 12.79 24.44 -0.33
C PHE A 591 13.15 25.34 0.87
N LEU A 592 12.27 25.47 1.85
CA LEU A 592 12.52 26.26 3.06
C LEU A 592 13.71 25.70 3.88
N ARG A 593 13.84 24.36 3.99
CA ARG A 593 15.03 23.71 4.57
C ARG A 593 16.30 24.07 3.81
N ALA A 594 16.25 24.07 2.48
CA ALA A 594 17.38 24.41 1.64
C ALA A 594 17.79 25.88 1.83
N GLU A 595 16.81 26.79 1.89
CA GLU A 595 17.05 28.22 2.17
C GLU A 595 17.66 28.43 3.55
N LEU A 596 17.13 27.76 4.58
CA LEU A 596 17.64 27.82 5.96
C LEU A 596 19.10 27.38 6.06
N ARG A 597 19.49 26.38 5.27
CA ARG A 597 20.86 25.83 5.22
C ARG A 597 21.76 26.50 4.17
N CYS A 598 21.33 27.64 3.63
CA CYS A 598 22.04 28.39 2.59
C CYS A 598 22.46 27.50 1.40
N ALA A 599 21.59 26.59 0.95
CA ALA A 599 21.92 25.58 -0.04
C ALA A 599 22.30 26.18 -1.40
N GLU A 600 23.29 25.58 -2.06
CA GLU A 600 23.82 26.02 -3.35
C GLU A 600 23.58 24.97 -4.44
N ALA A 601 23.45 25.41 -5.69
CA ALA A 601 23.19 24.53 -6.82
C ALA A 601 24.45 23.72 -7.19
N CYS A 602 24.46 22.42 -6.91
CA CYS A 602 25.58 21.55 -7.22
C CYS A 602 25.56 21.12 -8.70
N ARG A 603 26.69 21.31 -9.40
CA ARG A 603 26.88 20.94 -10.81
C ARG A 603 27.97 19.88 -11.01
N LEU A 604 28.39 19.23 -9.93
CA LEU A 604 29.42 18.19 -9.93
C LEU A 604 28.77 16.80 -10.04
N LEU A 605 29.21 16.02 -11.01
CA LEU A 605 28.79 14.63 -11.21
C LEU A 605 30.01 13.70 -11.29
N LYS A 606 29.77 12.40 -11.11
CA LYS A 606 30.79 11.37 -11.33
C LYS A 606 30.68 10.78 -12.74
N LEU A 607 31.81 10.67 -13.45
CA LEU A 607 31.92 10.12 -14.80
C LEU A 607 32.87 8.92 -14.80
N MET A 608 32.42 7.77 -15.30
CA MET A 608 33.14 6.50 -15.22
C MET A 608 33.42 5.95 -16.62
N PHE A 609 34.68 5.86 -17.02
CA PHE A 609 35.11 5.18 -18.26
C PHE A 609 35.41 3.72 -17.97
N VAL A 610 34.68 2.83 -18.66
CA VAL A 610 34.75 1.37 -18.47
C VAL A 610 34.75 0.65 -19.81
N GLY A 611 35.20 -0.60 -19.82
CA GLY A 611 35.21 -1.46 -21.00
C GLY A 611 36.44 -2.37 -21.06
N PRO A 612 36.52 -3.26 -22.07
CA PRO A 612 37.63 -4.21 -22.19
C PRO A 612 39.02 -3.53 -22.27
N PRO A 613 40.10 -4.25 -21.96
CA PRO A 613 41.45 -3.70 -22.10
C PRO A 613 41.76 -3.38 -23.57
N ARG A 614 42.60 -2.36 -23.78
CA ARG A 614 43.11 -1.94 -25.10
C ARG A 614 42.06 -1.49 -26.13
N GLN A 615 40.90 -1.00 -25.67
CA GLN A 615 39.84 -0.45 -26.54
C GLN A 615 39.95 1.07 -26.81
N GLY A 616 40.99 1.74 -26.28
CA GLY A 616 41.21 3.17 -26.48
C GLY A 616 40.59 4.11 -25.43
N LYS A 617 40.28 3.61 -24.22
CA LYS A 617 39.67 4.39 -23.12
C LYS A 617 40.49 5.63 -22.73
N SER A 618 41.73 5.43 -22.29
CA SER A 618 42.59 6.52 -21.84
C SER A 618 42.90 7.52 -22.96
N THR A 619 43.09 7.04 -24.19
CA THR A 619 43.26 7.89 -25.37
C THR A 619 42.01 8.73 -25.67
N LEU A 620 40.82 8.15 -25.52
CA LEU A 620 39.56 8.89 -25.67
C LEU A 620 39.39 9.95 -24.58
N LEU A 621 39.69 9.61 -23.33
CA LEU A 621 39.61 10.55 -22.21
C LEU A 621 40.54 11.75 -22.40
N GLU A 622 41.81 11.50 -22.73
CA GLU A 622 42.79 12.55 -23.01
C GLU A 622 42.38 13.42 -24.21
N ALA A 623 41.84 12.81 -25.28
CA ALA A 623 41.34 13.54 -26.45
C ALA A 623 40.13 14.43 -26.09
N LEU A 624 39.24 13.97 -25.22
CA LEU A 624 38.08 14.75 -24.75
C LEU A 624 38.50 15.95 -23.90
N GLN A 625 39.45 15.74 -22.98
CA GLN A 625 39.93 16.77 -22.05
C GLN A 625 40.85 17.80 -22.73
N THR A 626 41.80 17.36 -23.54
CA THR A 626 42.84 18.24 -24.12
C THR A 626 42.49 18.75 -25.53
N GLY A 627 41.57 18.08 -26.23
CA GLY A 627 41.26 18.36 -27.63
C GLY A 627 42.39 18.04 -28.61
N ARG A 628 43.42 17.30 -28.19
CA ARG A 628 44.60 16.96 -28.98
C ARG A 628 44.78 15.45 -29.09
N ASN A 629 45.50 15.02 -30.13
CA ASN A 629 45.88 13.64 -30.31
C ASN A 629 47.00 13.28 -29.34
N SER A 630 46.78 12.26 -28.52
CA SER A 630 47.79 11.75 -27.59
C SER A 630 48.62 10.63 -28.22
N ALA A 631 49.92 10.62 -27.94
CA ALA A 631 50.77 9.48 -28.22
C ALA A 631 50.50 8.39 -27.18
N PHE A 632 50.42 7.12 -27.61
CA PHE A 632 50.19 5.99 -26.71
C PHE A 632 51.22 5.97 -25.57
N LEU A 633 50.81 6.34 -24.35
CA LEU A 633 51.54 6.06 -23.13
C LEU A 633 50.97 4.79 -22.48
N PRO A 634 51.73 3.69 -22.37
CA PRO A 634 51.31 2.57 -21.55
C PRO A 634 51.21 3.02 -20.10
N SER A 635 50.01 2.93 -19.53
CA SER A 635 49.78 3.21 -18.11
C SER A 635 49.92 1.94 -17.29
N ASP A 636 50.75 1.97 -16.26
CA ASP A 636 50.94 0.84 -15.33
C ASP A 636 49.82 0.73 -14.28
N HIS A 637 49.05 1.80 -14.03
CA HIS A 637 47.99 1.83 -13.00
C HIS A 637 46.64 1.30 -13.53
N SER A 638 45.91 0.57 -12.69
CA SER A 638 44.53 0.12 -13.00
C SER A 638 43.50 1.25 -12.99
N ILE A 639 43.56 2.21 -12.07
CA ILE A 639 42.58 3.30 -11.96
C ILE A 639 43.26 4.66 -12.00
N ARG A 640 42.65 5.62 -12.71
CA ARG A 640 43.04 7.03 -12.68
C ARG A 640 41.84 7.92 -12.38
N THR A 641 42.05 8.96 -11.58
CA THR A 641 41.03 9.97 -11.28
C THR A 641 41.49 11.34 -11.77
N SER A 642 40.57 12.14 -12.32
CA SER A 642 40.84 13.50 -12.80
C SER A 642 39.58 14.37 -12.75
N SER A 643 39.71 15.69 -12.71
CA SER A 643 38.56 16.59 -12.84
C SER A 643 38.42 17.08 -14.28
N TRP A 644 37.17 17.22 -14.75
CA TRP A 644 36.88 17.73 -16.08
C TRP A 644 35.69 18.68 -16.06
N LEU A 645 35.91 19.92 -16.51
CA LEU A 645 34.84 20.89 -16.71
C LEU A 645 34.35 20.83 -18.16
N LEU A 646 33.07 20.50 -18.34
CA LEU A 646 32.42 20.49 -19.64
C LEU A 646 31.51 21.71 -19.79
N GLU A 647 31.92 22.64 -20.65
CA GLU A 647 31.12 23.81 -21.01
C GLU A 647 29.95 23.44 -21.93
N ARG A 648 28.88 24.23 -21.88
CA ARG A 648 27.69 24.05 -22.74
C ARG A 648 28.09 24.12 -24.22
N PRO A 649 27.87 23.04 -25.00
CA PRO A 649 28.19 23.04 -26.43
C PRO A 649 27.30 23.97 -27.24
N SER A 650 27.86 24.55 -28.31
CA SER A 650 27.15 25.48 -29.20
C SER A 650 25.91 24.83 -29.82
N GLY A 651 24.75 25.50 -29.70
CA GLY A 651 23.47 25.05 -30.27
C GLY A 651 22.54 24.28 -29.31
N VAL A 652 22.92 24.04 -28.05
CA VAL A 652 22.05 23.40 -27.04
C VAL A 652 21.35 24.47 -26.19
N LYS A 653 20.01 24.51 -26.19
CA LYS A 653 19.21 25.38 -25.31
C LYS A 653 19.04 24.71 -23.95
N ASN A 654 19.82 25.13 -22.95
CA ASN A 654 19.67 24.67 -21.56
C ASN A 654 20.15 25.75 -20.57
N ASN A 655 19.57 25.78 -19.36
CA ASN A 655 19.83 26.81 -18.35
C ASN A 655 21.14 26.62 -17.56
N VAL A 656 21.86 25.51 -17.78
CA VAL A 656 23.11 25.20 -17.08
C VAL A 656 24.30 25.59 -17.95
N ASP A 657 25.19 26.46 -17.50
CA ASP A 657 26.29 26.94 -18.35
C ASP A 657 27.43 25.91 -18.48
N SER A 658 27.68 25.11 -17.44
CA SER A 658 28.73 24.09 -17.41
C SER A 658 28.41 22.97 -16.41
N VAL A 659 28.98 21.80 -16.65
CA VAL A 659 28.90 20.62 -15.76
C VAL A 659 30.32 20.19 -15.41
N SER A 660 30.60 20.02 -14.12
CA SER A 660 31.88 19.50 -13.64
C SER A 660 31.79 18.00 -13.44
N PHE A 661 32.80 17.27 -13.87
CA PHE A 661 32.90 15.82 -13.67
C PHE A 661 34.13 15.46 -12.84
N ASN A 662 33.92 14.58 -11.86
CA ASN A 662 34.98 13.78 -11.30
C ASN A 662 35.08 12.50 -12.14
N VAL A 663 36.14 12.39 -12.94
CA VAL A 663 36.31 11.38 -13.99
C VAL A 663 37.20 10.26 -13.51
N TRP A 664 36.73 9.03 -13.71
CA TRP A 664 37.37 7.79 -13.31
C TRP A 664 37.66 6.96 -14.56
N ASP A 665 38.93 6.75 -14.88
CA ASP A 665 39.38 5.82 -15.92
C ASP A 665 39.69 4.47 -15.29
N ILE A 666 38.78 3.51 -15.44
CA ILE A 666 38.94 2.16 -14.92
C ILE A 666 39.55 1.29 -16.03
N GLY A 667 40.87 1.22 -16.00
CA GLY A 667 41.73 0.38 -16.83
C GLY A 667 42.26 -0.85 -16.08
N GLY A 668 43.27 -1.50 -16.65
CA GLY A 668 43.99 -2.60 -15.99
C GLY A 668 43.97 -3.94 -16.74
N PRO A 669 44.80 -4.89 -16.30
CA PRO A 669 44.85 -6.24 -16.85
C PRO A 669 43.52 -6.97 -16.61
N ALA A 670 43.19 -7.94 -17.48
CA ALA A 670 41.94 -8.69 -17.37
C ALA A 670 41.72 -9.37 -16.00
N SER A 671 42.80 -9.62 -15.25
CA SER A 671 42.77 -10.14 -13.88
C SER A 671 42.11 -9.20 -12.85
N MET A 672 42.08 -7.89 -13.10
CA MET A 672 41.42 -6.90 -12.23
C MET A 672 39.90 -6.80 -12.44
N SER A 673 39.36 -7.44 -13.48
CA SER A 673 37.95 -7.29 -13.87
C SER A 673 36.94 -7.69 -12.78
N THR A 674 37.28 -8.68 -11.95
CA THR A 674 36.45 -9.11 -10.81
C THR A 674 36.46 -8.11 -9.65
N VAL A 675 37.56 -7.38 -9.48
CA VAL A 675 37.77 -6.42 -8.39
C VAL A 675 37.21 -5.05 -8.74
N ASN A 676 37.28 -4.63 -10.01
CA ASN A 676 36.82 -3.31 -10.47
C ASN A 676 35.36 -3.00 -10.11
N GLN A 677 34.54 -4.03 -9.86
CA GLN A 677 33.15 -3.90 -9.43
C GLN A 677 32.99 -3.18 -8.07
N CYS A 678 34.02 -3.15 -7.20
CA CYS A 678 33.94 -2.44 -5.91
C CYS A 678 33.92 -0.92 -6.05
N PHE A 679 34.34 -0.38 -7.21
CA PHE A 679 34.38 1.06 -7.48
C PHE A 679 33.13 1.59 -8.18
N PHE A 680 32.22 0.70 -8.59
CA PHE A 680 30.97 1.07 -9.23
C PHE A 680 30.02 1.67 -8.19
N THR A 681 29.56 2.88 -8.48
CA THR A 681 28.65 3.65 -7.63
C THR A 681 27.42 4.06 -8.42
N ASP A 682 26.31 4.20 -7.72
CA ASP A 682 25.06 4.66 -8.33
C ASP A 682 25.06 6.18 -8.61
N LYS A 683 24.06 6.66 -9.36
CA LYS A 683 23.90 8.07 -9.79
C LYS A 683 25.12 8.65 -10.53
N ALA A 684 25.88 7.81 -11.23
CA ALA A 684 27.02 8.21 -12.06
C ALA A 684 26.69 8.17 -13.56
N LEU A 685 27.49 8.82 -14.39
CA LEU A 685 27.45 8.68 -15.84
C LEU A 685 28.51 7.66 -16.28
N TYR A 686 28.09 6.52 -16.83
CA TYR A 686 29.00 5.50 -17.34
C TYR A 686 29.22 5.66 -18.83
N VAL A 687 30.48 5.60 -19.23
CA VAL A 687 30.93 5.62 -20.62
C VAL A 687 31.59 4.27 -20.93
N VAL A 688 30.86 3.44 -21.69
CA VAL A 688 31.30 2.09 -22.05
C VAL A 688 31.97 2.13 -23.42
N VAL A 689 33.27 1.82 -23.47
CA VAL A 689 34.11 1.98 -24.66
C VAL A 689 34.43 0.63 -25.30
N TRP A 690 34.28 0.54 -26.63
CA TRP A 690 34.62 -0.66 -27.42
C TRP A 690 35.19 -0.31 -28.79
N ASN A 691 35.94 -1.24 -29.39
CA ASN A 691 36.54 -1.06 -30.72
C ASN A 691 35.60 -1.52 -31.85
N LEU A 692 35.20 -0.58 -32.72
CA LEU A 692 34.30 -0.84 -33.86
C LEU A 692 34.90 -1.78 -34.90
N ALA A 693 36.24 -1.81 -35.05
CA ALA A 693 36.93 -2.59 -36.07
C ALA A 693 36.78 -4.10 -35.86
N LEU A 694 36.56 -4.52 -34.61
CA LEU A 694 36.38 -5.92 -34.21
C LEU A 694 34.98 -6.48 -34.54
N GLY A 695 34.03 -5.64 -34.96
CA GLY A 695 32.72 -6.10 -35.43
C GLY A 695 31.86 -6.74 -34.34
N GLU A 696 31.09 -7.77 -34.71
CA GLU A 696 30.07 -8.41 -33.86
C GLU A 696 30.66 -9.03 -32.58
N GLU A 697 31.88 -9.55 -32.63
CA GLU A 697 32.57 -10.14 -31.47
C GLU A 697 32.79 -9.12 -30.35
N ALA A 698 33.06 -7.86 -30.70
CA ALA A 698 33.21 -6.82 -29.69
C ALA A 698 31.89 -6.39 -29.07
N VAL A 699 30.76 -6.52 -29.79
CA VAL A 699 29.43 -6.29 -29.23
C VAL A 699 29.09 -7.37 -28.19
N ALA A 700 29.46 -8.63 -28.44
CA ALA A 700 29.30 -9.71 -27.45
C ALA A 700 30.09 -9.42 -26.15
N ASN A 701 31.28 -8.83 -26.26
CA ASN A 701 32.08 -8.44 -25.10
C ASN A 701 31.52 -7.24 -24.31
N LEU A 702 30.60 -6.44 -24.88
CA LEU A 702 29.91 -5.37 -24.15
C LEU A 702 28.89 -5.90 -23.17
N GLN A 703 28.29 -7.06 -23.48
CA GLN A 703 27.19 -7.65 -22.71
C GLN A 703 27.53 -7.77 -21.22
N SER A 704 28.72 -8.29 -20.89
CA SER A 704 29.14 -8.45 -19.49
C SER A 704 29.29 -7.12 -18.73
N TRP A 705 29.71 -6.05 -19.41
CA TRP A 705 29.88 -4.74 -18.78
C TRP A 705 28.54 -4.07 -18.49
N LEU A 706 27.62 -4.10 -19.45
CA LEU A 706 26.29 -3.50 -19.30
C LEU A 706 25.50 -4.13 -18.15
N LEU A 707 25.57 -5.46 -18.03
CA LEU A 707 24.88 -6.21 -16.99
C LEU A 707 25.49 -5.96 -15.60
N ASN A 708 26.82 -5.84 -15.51
CA ASN A 708 27.49 -5.48 -14.25
C ASN A 708 27.15 -4.05 -13.80
N ILE A 709 27.00 -3.11 -14.74
CA ILE A 709 26.59 -1.73 -14.41
C ILE A 709 25.16 -1.73 -13.90
N GLU A 710 24.23 -2.39 -14.61
CA GLU A 710 22.82 -2.48 -14.16
C GLU A 710 22.70 -3.09 -12.77
N ALA A 711 23.44 -4.18 -12.50
CA ALA A 711 23.40 -4.86 -11.22
C ALA A 711 23.88 -3.99 -10.04
N ARG A 712 24.82 -3.07 -10.26
CA ARG A 712 25.49 -2.33 -9.19
C ARG A 712 25.09 -0.86 -9.10
N ALA A 713 24.63 -0.28 -10.19
CA ALA A 713 24.35 1.13 -10.37
C ALA A 713 23.11 1.34 -11.27
N PRO A 714 21.92 0.81 -10.88
CA PRO A 714 20.72 0.81 -11.73
C PRO A 714 20.14 2.20 -12.01
N ASN A 715 20.41 3.20 -11.15
CA ASN A 715 19.94 4.58 -11.35
C ASN A 715 20.97 5.45 -12.10
N SER A 716 21.99 4.83 -12.69
CA SER A 716 23.04 5.51 -13.44
C SER A 716 22.75 5.55 -14.94
N ALA A 717 23.20 6.62 -15.60
CA ALA A 717 23.04 6.74 -17.05
C ALA A 717 24.22 6.07 -17.76
N VAL A 718 23.97 5.42 -18.90
CA VAL A 718 24.99 4.69 -19.66
C VAL A 718 25.04 5.16 -21.11
N VAL A 719 26.23 5.52 -21.57
CA VAL A 719 26.55 5.91 -22.95
C VAL A 719 27.55 4.91 -23.52
N VAL A 720 27.29 4.39 -24.72
CA VAL A 720 28.16 3.40 -25.37
C VAL A 720 28.90 4.06 -26.53
N ILE A 721 30.22 3.97 -26.51
CA ILE A 721 31.10 4.66 -27.46
C ILE A 721 31.93 3.66 -28.26
N GLY A 722 31.76 3.68 -29.57
CA GLY A 722 32.60 2.95 -30.50
C GLY A 722 33.85 3.76 -30.89
N THR A 723 35.04 3.22 -30.66
CA THR A 723 36.33 3.82 -31.05
C THR A 723 36.89 3.19 -32.31
N HIS A 724 37.97 3.79 -32.86
CA HIS A 724 38.64 3.34 -34.08
C HIS A 724 37.77 3.45 -35.35
N LEU A 725 36.91 4.48 -35.41
CA LEU A 725 36.09 4.77 -36.59
C LEU A 725 36.94 4.92 -37.88
N ASP A 726 38.19 5.37 -37.74
CA ASP A 726 39.16 5.52 -38.83
C ASP A 726 39.58 4.19 -39.48
N LEU A 727 39.42 3.06 -38.79
CA LEU A 727 39.73 1.73 -39.34
C LEU A 727 38.58 1.12 -40.16
N ILE A 728 37.39 1.74 -40.16
CA ILE A 728 36.27 1.29 -40.98
C ILE A 728 36.35 1.94 -42.37
N ASP A 729 36.32 1.11 -43.42
CA ASP A 729 36.30 1.59 -44.81
C ASP A 729 35.15 2.57 -45.04
N THR A 730 35.49 3.77 -45.53
CA THR A 730 34.56 4.85 -45.89
C THR A 730 33.40 4.41 -46.78
N LYS A 731 33.59 3.42 -47.66
CA LYS A 731 32.56 2.98 -48.63
C LYS A 731 31.37 2.28 -47.97
N PHE A 732 31.60 1.50 -46.92
CA PHE A 732 30.58 0.71 -46.22
C PHE A 732 30.34 1.16 -44.78
N ARG A 733 30.91 2.32 -44.40
CA ARG A 733 30.92 2.80 -43.01
C ARG A 733 29.51 2.97 -42.44
N THR A 734 28.62 3.60 -43.19
CA THR A 734 27.24 3.87 -42.73
C THR A 734 26.46 2.58 -42.49
N GLU A 735 26.52 1.62 -43.42
CA GLU A 735 25.83 0.34 -43.31
C GLU A 735 26.39 -0.50 -42.16
N ARG A 736 27.73 -0.54 -42.02
CA ARG A 736 28.38 -1.29 -40.95
C ARG A 736 28.07 -0.72 -39.57
N ILE A 737 28.10 0.60 -39.41
CA ILE A 737 27.73 1.26 -38.15
C ILE A 737 26.26 1.03 -37.82
N ALA A 738 25.36 1.16 -38.81
CA ALA A 738 23.93 0.88 -38.61
C ALA A 738 23.69 -0.56 -38.14
N THR A 739 24.39 -1.53 -38.74
CA THR A 739 24.33 -2.94 -38.35
C THR A 739 24.82 -3.15 -36.91
N LEU A 740 25.96 -2.56 -36.53
CA LEU A 740 26.51 -2.67 -35.19
C LEU A 740 25.62 -2.00 -34.13
N ARG A 741 25.05 -0.83 -34.44
CA ARG A 741 24.05 -0.16 -33.58
C ARG A 741 22.80 -1.02 -33.40
N ALA A 742 22.32 -1.66 -34.46
CA ALA A 742 21.17 -2.57 -34.39
C ALA A 742 21.45 -3.75 -33.46
N TYR A 743 22.65 -4.34 -33.50
CA TYR A 743 23.04 -5.39 -32.56
C TYR A 743 23.05 -4.92 -31.11
N ILE A 744 23.61 -3.73 -30.82
CA ILE A 744 23.62 -3.18 -29.45
C ILE A 744 22.19 -2.90 -28.98
N LEU A 745 21.34 -2.32 -29.83
CA LEU A 745 19.95 -2.05 -29.48
C LEU A 745 19.16 -3.35 -29.27
N ALA A 746 19.43 -4.40 -30.05
CA ALA A 746 18.81 -5.71 -29.85
C ALA A 746 19.20 -6.37 -28.52
N LEU A 747 20.34 -6.00 -27.92
CA LEU A 747 20.70 -6.45 -26.57
C LEU A 747 19.90 -5.69 -25.49
N CYS A 748 19.74 -4.38 -25.64
CA CYS A 748 19.17 -3.52 -24.59
C CYS A 748 17.66 -3.23 -24.75
N ARG A 749 17.04 -3.60 -25.86
CA ARG A 749 15.64 -3.29 -26.19
C ARG A 749 14.92 -4.50 -26.74
N THR A 750 13.64 -4.62 -26.38
CA THR A 750 12.75 -5.63 -26.95
C THR A 750 12.30 -5.22 -28.36
N PRO A 751 11.76 -6.14 -29.19
CA PRO A 751 11.20 -5.81 -30.50
C PRO A 751 10.10 -4.72 -30.45
N SER A 752 9.43 -4.56 -29.31
CA SER A 752 8.44 -3.50 -29.06
C SER A 752 9.04 -2.11 -28.82
N GLY A 753 10.37 -2.02 -28.65
CA GLY A 753 11.10 -0.80 -28.30
C GLY A 753 11.17 -0.51 -26.80
N ALA A 754 10.57 -1.35 -25.94
CA ALA A 754 10.71 -1.24 -24.49
C ALA A 754 12.11 -1.63 -24.00
N ARG A 755 12.51 -1.12 -22.83
CA ARG A 755 13.76 -1.48 -22.14
C ARG A 755 13.82 -3.00 -21.91
N ALA A 756 14.90 -3.66 -22.32
CA ALA A 756 15.12 -5.06 -22.00
C ALA A 756 15.44 -5.21 -20.52
N SER A 757 14.85 -6.22 -19.87
CA SER A 757 15.03 -6.42 -18.44
C SER A 757 16.48 -6.85 -18.14
N GLY A 758 17.05 -6.31 -17.07
CA GLY A 758 18.45 -6.55 -16.68
C GLY A 758 19.51 -5.72 -17.43
N TYR A 759 19.14 -4.86 -18.40
CA TYR A 759 20.07 -3.95 -19.08
C TYR A 759 19.80 -2.48 -18.76
N PRO A 760 20.82 -1.60 -18.86
CA PRO A 760 20.64 -0.16 -18.75
C PRO A 760 19.74 0.40 -19.85
N ASP A 761 19.06 1.52 -19.57
CA ASP A 761 18.12 2.13 -20.51
C ASP A 761 18.79 2.84 -21.70
N ILE A 762 19.31 2.05 -22.64
CA ILE A 762 20.07 2.54 -23.79
C ILE A 762 19.14 2.69 -25.00
N THR A 763 19.14 3.88 -25.60
CA THR A 763 18.45 4.18 -26.87
C THR A 763 19.47 4.50 -27.95
N TRP A 764 19.02 4.66 -29.19
CA TRP A 764 19.86 5.17 -30.28
C TRP A 764 20.50 6.54 -29.96
N LYS A 765 19.93 7.33 -29.05
CA LYS A 765 20.47 8.62 -28.61
C LYS A 765 21.70 8.46 -27.71
N HIS A 766 21.90 7.29 -27.10
CA HIS A 766 23.00 7.01 -26.18
C HIS A 766 24.19 6.32 -26.87
N LEU A 767 24.15 6.15 -28.20
CA LEU A 767 25.19 5.49 -29.00
C LEU A 767 25.95 6.51 -29.85
N HIS A 768 27.28 6.48 -29.79
CA HIS A 768 28.11 7.40 -30.56
C HIS A 768 29.44 6.77 -30.99
N GLU A 769 29.95 7.16 -32.15
CA GLU A 769 31.20 6.64 -32.72
C GLU A 769 32.23 7.75 -32.88
N VAL A 770 33.49 7.42 -32.63
CA VAL A 770 34.60 8.37 -32.65
C VAL A 770 35.88 7.78 -33.25
N SER A 771 36.69 8.65 -33.85
CA SER A 771 38.10 8.37 -34.13
C SER A 771 38.98 9.24 -33.24
N CYS A 772 39.75 8.61 -32.35
CA CYS A 772 40.75 9.31 -31.55
C CYS A 772 41.98 9.74 -32.36
N LYS A 773 42.14 9.22 -33.59
CA LYS A 773 43.23 9.57 -34.50
C LYS A 773 42.93 10.83 -35.31
N ASN A 774 41.71 10.93 -35.83
CA ASN A 774 41.30 12.04 -36.69
C ASN A 774 40.43 13.07 -35.96
N LEU A 775 40.11 12.84 -34.68
CA LEU A 775 39.18 13.60 -33.85
C LEU A 775 37.75 13.68 -34.42
N GLU A 776 37.42 12.81 -35.38
CA GLU A 776 36.08 12.70 -35.96
C GLU A 776 35.09 12.25 -34.87
N GLY A 777 33.97 12.96 -34.75
CA GLY A 777 32.90 12.65 -33.80
C GLY A 777 33.06 13.24 -32.39
N MET A 778 34.18 13.89 -32.05
CA MET A 778 34.45 14.36 -30.67
C MET A 778 33.48 15.45 -30.17
N ASP A 779 33.14 16.43 -30.99
CA ASP A 779 32.19 17.49 -30.60
C ASP A 779 30.77 16.95 -30.41
N GLY A 780 30.39 15.96 -31.23
CA GLY A 780 29.13 15.24 -31.07
C GLY A 780 29.08 14.48 -29.74
N LEU A 781 30.19 13.86 -29.35
CA LEU A 781 30.31 13.16 -28.08
C LEU A 781 30.21 14.11 -26.88
N LYS A 782 30.91 15.26 -26.91
CA LYS A 782 30.80 16.29 -25.87
C LYS A 782 29.34 16.78 -25.72
N ARG A 783 28.64 16.98 -26.83
CA ARG A 783 27.21 17.33 -26.85
C ARG A 783 26.34 16.25 -26.21
N LEU A 784 26.59 15.00 -26.54
CA LEU A 784 25.86 13.87 -25.97
C LEU A 784 26.05 13.76 -24.45
N LEU A 785 27.31 13.79 -23.98
CA LEU A 785 27.61 13.68 -22.55
C LEU A 785 26.96 14.82 -21.74
N TYR A 786 27.01 16.05 -22.25
CA TYR A 786 26.35 17.20 -21.62
C TYR A 786 24.82 17.03 -21.56
N GLN A 787 24.19 16.57 -22.66
CA GLN A 787 22.74 16.34 -22.70
C GLN A 787 22.29 15.25 -21.74
N VAL A 788 23.02 14.13 -21.71
CA VAL A 788 22.71 13.00 -20.80
C VAL A 788 22.85 13.46 -19.35
N ALA A 789 23.96 14.11 -18.99
CA ALA A 789 24.18 14.64 -17.65
C ALA A 789 23.04 15.58 -17.19
N CYS A 790 22.58 16.48 -18.05
CA CYS A 790 21.47 17.38 -17.73
C CYS A 790 20.09 16.70 -17.64
N SER A 791 19.97 15.47 -18.15
CA SER A 791 18.73 14.67 -18.13
C SER A 791 18.64 13.69 -16.97
N MET A 792 19.75 13.42 -16.28
CA MET A 792 19.80 12.51 -15.13
C MET A 792 18.93 13.03 -13.98
N LYS A 793 18.16 12.13 -13.36
CA LYS A 793 17.25 12.43 -12.25
C LYS A 793 17.46 11.46 -11.10
N ASP A 794 17.11 11.89 -9.90
CA ASP A 794 17.03 11.01 -8.75
C ASP A 794 15.69 10.24 -8.79
N ILE A 795 15.77 8.91 -8.78
CA ILE A 795 14.61 7.99 -8.85
C ILE A 795 14.32 7.41 -7.46
N SER A 796 15.21 7.59 -6.48
CA SER A 796 15.06 6.94 -5.16
C SER A 796 13.95 7.52 -4.30
N ASN A 797 13.43 8.73 -4.60
CA ASN A 797 12.29 9.32 -3.89
C ASN A 797 11.14 9.66 -4.87
N PRO A 798 10.04 8.89 -4.89
CA PRO A 798 8.95 9.08 -5.86
C PRO A 798 8.17 10.38 -5.64
N ALA A 799 8.30 11.02 -4.47
CA ALA A 799 7.65 12.29 -4.16
C ALA A 799 8.35 13.51 -4.80
N SER A 800 9.60 13.38 -5.26
CA SER A 800 10.37 14.51 -5.76
C SER A 800 11.43 14.11 -6.80
N CYS A 801 10.98 13.93 -8.05
CA CYS A 801 11.86 13.56 -9.17
C CYS A 801 12.70 14.77 -9.64
N HIS A 802 13.72 15.13 -8.87
CA HIS A 802 14.60 16.26 -9.15
C HIS A 802 15.77 15.87 -10.07
N LYS A 803 16.23 16.81 -10.89
CA LYS A 803 17.43 16.65 -11.72
C LYS A 803 18.67 16.62 -10.82
N LEU A 804 19.64 15.77 -11.15
CA LEU A 804 20.89 15.70 -10.37
C LEU A 804 21.76 16.96 -10.56
N VAL A 805 21.81 17.49 -11.78
CA VAL A 805 22.52 18.75 -12.07
C VAL A 805 21.66 19.93 -11.67
N GLY A 806 22.21 20.79 -10.81
CA GLY A 806 21.54 22.00 -10.32
C GLY A 806 20.68 21.76 -9.07
N ARG A 807 20.71 20.57 -8.48
CA ARG A 807 20.05 20.31 -7.18
C ARG A 807 20.66 21.20 -6.09
N LEU A 808 19.81 21.69 -5.19
CA LEU A 808 20.24 22.48 -4.05
C LEU A 808 20.85 21.55 -3.00
N ILE A 809 22.11 21.78 -2.66
CA ILE A 809 22.87 21.03 -1.65
C ILE A 809 23.20 21.99 -0.50
N PRO A 810 22.95 21.62 0.77
CA PRO A 810 23.34 22.42 1.92
C PRO A 810 24.79 22.86 1.87
N LYS A 811 25.07 24.12 2.24
CA LYS A 811 26.43 24.67 2.18
C LYS A 811 27.40 23.87 3.05
N SER A 812 26.95 23.38 4.20
CA SER A 812 27.73 22.52 5.10
C SER A 812 28.27 21.26 4.43
N TYR A 813 27.51 20.66 3.51
CA TYR A 813 27.96 19.45 2.79
C TYR A 813 29.05 19.78 1.77
N LEU A 814 28.96 20.96 1.13
CA LEU A 814 29.99 21.46 0.22
C LEU A 814 31.27 21.82 0.98
N THR A 815 31.15 22.50 2.13
CA THR A 815 32.28 22.78 3.02
C THR A 815 32.95 21.48 3.49
N LEU A 816 32.17 20.47 3.86
CA LEU A 816 32.70 19.15 4.24
C LEU A 816 33.43 18.48 3.06
N GLN A 817 32.89 18.57 1.85
CA GLN A 817 33.55 18.06 0.64
C GLN A 817 34.92 18.71 0.43
N GLU A 818 35.00 20.03 0.55
CA GLU A 818 36.25 20.78 0.43
C GLU A 818 37.26 20.39 1.53
N ALA A 819 36.79 20.25 2.78
CA ALA A 819 37.63 19.84 3.90
C ALA A 819 38.20 18.42 3.71
N VAL A 820 37.39 17.47 3.23
CA VAL A 820 37.84 16.10 2.93
C VAL A 820 38.84 16.07 1.76
N LEU A 821 38.65 16.89 0.73
CA LEU A 821 39.62 17.01 -0.37
C LEU A 821 40.94 17.63 0.09
N ALA A 822 40.89 18.65 0.95
CA ALA A 822 42.08 19.24 1.55
C ALA A 822 42.82 18.22 2.43
N GLU A 823 42.09 17.41 3.20
CA GLU A 823 42.66 16.33 4.01
C GLU A 823 43.35 15.26 3.16
N ARG A 824 42.75 14.87 2.02
CA ARG A 824 43.40 13.97 1.06
C ARG A 824 44.73 14.53 0.56
N GLN A 825 44.75 15.80 0.13
CA GLN A 825 45.97 16.46 -0.36
C GLN A 825 47.04 16.57 0.73
N ARG A 826 46.63 16.92 1.96
CA ARG A 826 47.54 17.01 3.12
C ARG A 826 48.17 15.66 3.44
N ARG A 827 47.37 14.59 3.43
CA ARG A 827 47.86 13.22 3.67
C ARG A 827 48.79 12.74 2.57
N ASP A 828 48.51 13.07 1.32
CA ASP A 828 49.39 12.74 0.19
C ASP A 828 50.76 13.44 0.32
N ALA A 829 50.76 14.73 0.68
CA ALA A 829 52.00 15.48 0.91
C ALA A 829 52.81 14.99 2.13
N GLU A 830 52.14 14.44 3.15
CA GLU A 830 52.76 13.89 4.36
C GLU A 830 53.07 12.38 4.27
N ASP A 831 52.83 11.74 3.11
CA ASP A 831 52.96 10.29 2.90
C ASP A 831 52.19 9.46 3.94
N LYS A 832 50.97 9.92 4.26
CA LYS A 832 50.03 9.27 5.20
C LYS A 832 49.03 8.39 4.47
N VAL A 833 48.38 7.50 5.23
CA VAL A 833 47.36 6.58 4.72
C VAL A 833 46.12 7.30 4.19
N GLN A 834 45.62 6.85 3.05
CA GLN A 834 44.53 7.50 2.30
C GLN A 834 43.13 7.02 2.71
N TYR A 835 42.90 6.77 4.00
CA TYR A 835 41.57 6.50 4.56
C TYR A 835 41.37 7.23 5.90
N LEU A 836 40.11 7.52 6.23
CA LEU A 836 39.68 8.07 7.52
C LEU A 836 38.92 7.03 8.34
N THR A 837 39.00 7.17 9.66
CA THR A 837 38.12 6.53 10.64
C THR A 837 36.96 7.44 11.01
N ASP A 838 35.93 6.89 11.68
CA ASP A 838 34.78 7.69 12.17
C ASP A 838 35.22 8.90 13.01
N LEU A 839 36.17 8.70 13.94
CA LEU A 839 36.67 9.77 14.81
C LEU A 839 37.35 10.89 14.03
N GLU A 840 38.17 10.55 13.03
CA GLU A 840 38.85 11.54 12.20
C GLU A 840 37.87 12.30 11.30
N LEU A 841 36.80 11.65 10.84
CA LEU A 841 35.74 12.31 10.08
C LEU A 841 34.92 13.25 10.96
N GLU A 842 34.58 12.84 12.18
CA GLU A 842 33.91 13.68 13.18
C GLU A 842 34.77 14.91 13.52
N GLU A 843 36.08 14.75 13.72
CA GLU A 843 37.01 15.87 13.94
C GLU A 843 37.02 16.87 12.77
N ILE A 844 36.97 16.39 11.52
CA ILE A 844 36.88 17.25 10.34
C ILE A 844 35.55 18.03 10.32
N ILE A 845 34.45 17.38 10.71
CA ILE A 845 33.13 18.04 10.77
C ILE A 845 33.09 19.10 11.87
N GLU A 846 33.66 18.82 13.04
CA GLU A 846 33.76 19.77 14.16
C GLU A 846 34.66 20.97 13.83
N GLN A 847 35.73 20.76 13.06
CA GLN A 847 36.65 21.81 12.63
C GLN A 847 36.11 22.62 11.44
N SER A 848 35.07 22.14 10.76
CA SER A 848 34.47 22.82 9.62
C SER A 848 33.64 24.03 10.08
N PRO A 849 33.90 25.24 9.54
CA PRO A 849 33.18 26.45 9.95
C PRO A 849 31.70 26.35 9.56
N ASP A 850 30.81 26.79 10.47
CA ASP A 850 29.36 26.84 10.27
C ASP A 850 28.70 25.49 9.92
N SER A 851 29.29 24.36 10.34
CA SER A 851 28.70 23.04 10.15
C SER A 851 27.40 22.88 10.96
N ASP A 852 26.30 22.58 10.26
CA ASP A 852 25.00 22.26 10.84
C ASP A 852 24.72 20.75 10.91
N ILE A 853 25.68 19.92 10.48
CA ILE A 853 25.61 18.47 10.50
C ILE A 853 25.82 17.98 11.94
N LYS A 854 24.74 17.56 12.60
CA LYS A 854 24.77 17.09 14.01
C LYS A 854 24.15 15.72 14.21
N ASP A 855 23.12 15.41 13.42
CA ASP A 855 22.38 14.17 13.55
C ASP A 855 23.00 13.06 12.67
N TYR A 856 22.91 11.81 13.11
CA TYR A 856 23.46 10.66 12.39
C TYR A 856 22.85 10.50 10.99
N GLU A 857 21.52 10.70 10.85
CA GLU A 857 20.84 10.60 9.56
C GLU A 857 21.32 11.68 8.57
N ASP A 858 21.50 12.91 9.05
CA ASP A 858 22.00 14.03 8.26
C ASP A 858 23.45 13.78 7.79
N LEU A 859 24.28 13.22 8.67
CA LEU A 859 25.63 12.77 8.34
C LEU A 859 25.62 11.67 7.26
N GLN A 860 24.71 10.70 7.32
CA GLN A 860 24.61 9.66 6.28
C GLN A 860 24.22 10.25 4.92
N ILE A 861 23.35 11.26 4.89
CA ILE A 861 23.00 11.98 3.65
C ILE A 861 24.21 12.74 3.11
N ALA A 862 24.96 13.42 3.96
CA ALA A 862 26.20 14.11 3.59
C ALA A 862 27.25 13.12 3.02
N ILE A 863 27.43 11.97 3.66
CA ILE A 863 28.34 10.90 3.16
C ILE A 863 27.85 10.37 1.81
N SER A 864 26.55 10.14 1.64
CA SER A 864 25.98 9.73 0.35
C SER A 864 26.29 10.74 -0.75
N PHE A 865 26.18 12.04 -0.45
CA PHE A 865 26.58 13.11 -1.37
C PHE A 865 28.08 13.05 -1.75
N LEU A 866 28.96 12.77 -0.79
CA LEU A 866 30.41 12.59 -1.05
C LEU A 866 30.71 11.35 -1.92
N ILE A 867 29.94 10.26 -1.76
CA ILE A 867 30.06 9.06 -2.60
C ILE A 867 29.57 9.35 -4.03
N GLU A 868 28.42 10.03 -4.16
CA GLU A 868 27.81 10.39 -5.44
C GLU A 868 28.72 11.32 -6.28
N THR A 869 29.41 12.24 -5.62
CA THR A 869 30.40 13.13 -6.26
C THR A 869 31.75 12.46 -6.49
N GLY A 870 31.96 11.27 -5.91
CA GLY A 870 33.21 10.51 -5.99
C GLY A 870 34.35 11.11 -5.17
N THR A 871 34.06 11.96 -4.18
CA THR A 871 35.05 12.50 -3.24
C THR A 871 35.56 11.42 -2.29
N VAL A 872 34.68 10.54 -1.83
CA VAL A 872 35.00 9.44 -0.91
C VAL A 872 34.44 8.14 -1.44
N LEU A 873 35.15 7.04 -1.22
CA LEU A 873 34.61 5.69 -1.35
C LEU A 873 34.27 5.15 0.04
N HIS A 874 32.99 4.91 0.28
CA HIS A 874 32.50 4.39 1.54
C HIS A 874 31.43 3.32 1.32
N PHE A 875 31.36 2.36 2.25
CA PHE A 875 30.43 1.24 2.17
C PHE A 875 29.64 1.17 3.49
N PRO A 876 28.35 1.55 3.51
CA PRO A 876 27.54 1.72 4.72
C PRO A 876 27.09 0.39 5.36
N ASP A 877 27.96 -0.61 5.38
CA ASP A 877 27.66 -1.94 5.89
C ASP A 877 27.95 -2.05 7.39
N THR A 878 26.88 -1.96 8.17
CA THR A 878 26.90 -2.02 9.63
C THR A 878 27.07 -3.44 10.17
N SER A 879 26.90 -4.48 9.36
CA SER A 879 26.83 -5.86 9.83
C SER A 879 28.16 -6.39 10.35
N HIS A 880 29.27 -5.92 9.79
CA HIS A 880 30.62 -6.36 10.15
C HIS A 880 31.56 -5.22 10.61
N GLY A 881 31.19 -3.95 10.41
CA GLY A 881 32.02 -2.79 10.82
C GLY A 881 32.83 -2.18 9.67
N LEU A 882 32.52 -2.52 8.42
CA LEU A 882 33.07 -1.88 7.23
C LEU A 882 32.64 -0.41 7.11
N CYS A 883 31.51 -0.04 7.73
CA CYS A 883 31.01 1.33 7.81
C CYS A 883 31.90 2.30 8.63
N LYS A 884 33.09 1.88 9.08
CA LYS A 884 34.00 2.72 9.88
C LYS A 884 35.21 3.25 9.13
N LEU A 885 35.38 2.84 7.87
CA LEU A 885 36.47 3.28 7.00
C LEU A 885 35.92 4.08 5.83
N TYR A 886 36.54 5.24 5.59
CA TYR A 886 36.22 6.14 4.49
C TYR A 886 37.46 6.30 3.63
N PHE A 887 37.49 5.68 2.45
CA PHE A 887 38.64 5.73 1.56
C PHE A 887 38.65 7.05 0.80
N LEU A 888 39.71 7.84 0.98
CA LEU A 888 39.89 9.16 0.36
C LEU A 888 40.41 9.06 -1.07
N ASP A 889 41.19 8.02 -1.36
CA ASP A 889 41.81 7.82 -2.67
C ASP A 889 41.55 6.41 -3.23
N ALA A 890 40.87 6.39 -4.36
CA ALA A 890 40.58 5.17 -5.10
C ALA A 890 41.80 4.55 -5.79
N VAL A 891 42.77 5.37 -6.20
CA VAL A 891 44.00 4.92 -6.87
C VAL A 891 44.84 4.15 -5.87
N TRP A 892 45.04 4.71 -4.67
CA TRP A 892 45.73 4.05 -3.57
C TRP A 892 45.07 2.72 -3.18
N LEU A 893 43.73 2.69 -3.09
CA LEU A 893 42.99 1.45 -2.78
C LEU A 893 43.16 0.40 -3.87
N ALA A 894 43.15 0.80 -5.14
CA ALA A 894 43.38 -0.11 -6.27
C ALA A 894 44.79 -0.70 -6.22
N GLU A 895 45.81 0.09 -5.92
CA GLU A 895 47.19 -0.39 -5.75
C GLU A 895 47.32 -1.40 -4.59
N CYS A 896 46.60 -1.19 -3.49
CA CYS A 896 46.52 -2.15 -2.38
C CYS A 896 45.90 -3.49 -2.83
N LEU A 897 44.87 -3.44 -3.67
CA LEU A 897 44.19 -4.63 -4.21
C LEU A 897 45.02 -5.36 -5.27
N GLU A 898 45.76 -4.63 -6.10
CA GLU A 898 46.67 -5.21 -7.10
C GLU A 898 47.74 -6.10 -6.47
N ARG A 899 48.25 -5.75 -5.28
CA ARG A 899 49.23 -6.58 -4.53
C ARG A 899 48.72 -7.99 -4.25
N ILE A 900 47.41 -8.14 -4.04
CA ILE A 900 46.76 -9.42 -3.76
C ILE A 900 46.53 -10.20 -5.05
N VAL A 901 45.99 -9.56 -6.10
CA VAL A 901 45.63 -10.25 -7.34
C VAL A 901 46.84 -10.62 -8.21
N HIS A 902 47.96 -9.90 -8.09
CA HIS A 902 49.21 -10.25 -8.77
C HIS A 902 49.97 -11.43 -8.14
N LEU A 903 49.45 -12.02 -7.06
CA LEU A 903 49.98 -13.27 -6.53
C LEU A 903 49.88 -14.39 -7.59
N LYS A 904 50.93 -15.19 -7.71
CA LYS A 904 50.95 -16.36 -8.60
C LYS A 904 50.79 -17.64 -7.78
N SER A 905 49.99 -18.60 -8.25
CA SER A 905 49.74 -19.91 -7.62
C SER A 905 51.01 -20.76 -7.42
N SER A 906 52.11 -20.42 -8.10
CA SER A 906 53.39 -21.14 -8.04
C SER A 906 54.30 -20.70 -6.88
N ARG A 907 53.96 -19.63 -6.16
CA ARG A 907 54.73 -19.18 -4.99
C ARG A 907 54.38 -20.05 -3.77
N SER A 908 55.34 -20.26 -2.87
CA SER A 908 55.16 -21.04 -1.61
C SER A 908 54.04 -20.51 -0.69
N VAL A 909 53.58 -19.27 -0.94
CA VAL A 909 52.68 -18.49 -0.08
C VAL A 909 51.21 -18.89 -0.22
N ALA A 910 50.75 -19.26 -1.43
CA ALA A 910 49.36 -19.64 -1.67
C ALA A 910 49.27 -20.93 -2.51
N ARG A 911 48.70 -22.01 -1.94
CA ARG A 911 48.54 -23.32 -2.61
C ARG A 911 47.07 -23.61 -2.85
N ASN A 912 46.70 -23.96 -4.09
CA ASN A 912 45.31 -24.21 -4.50
C ASN A 912 44.35 -23.07 -4.12
N GLY A 913 44.84 -21.83 -4.12
CA GLY A 913 44.09 -20.65 -3.70
C GLY A 913 44.05 -20.38 -2.19
N LEU A 914 44.57 -21.26 -1.34
CA LEU A 914 44.62 -21.02 0.11
C LEU A 914 45.89 -20.29 0.52
N ILE A 915 45.74 -19.17 1.24
CA ILE A 915 46.81 -18.37 1.85
C ILE A 915 46.60 -18.32 3.37
N ARG A 916 47.68 -18.33 4.17
CA ARG A 916 47.58 -18.20 5.64
C ARG A 916 47.36 -16.74 6.03
N THR A 917 46.69 -16.49 7.15
CA THR A 917 46.43 -15.12 7.65
C THR A 917 47.72 -14.32 7.85
N GLU A 918 48.78 -14.96 8.37
CA GLU A 918 50.10 -14.32 8.55
C GLU A 918 50.69 -13.88 7.20
N ASP A 919 50.63 -14.77 6.21
CA ASP A 919 51.13 -14.53 4.86
C ASP A 919 50.31 -13.44 4.13
N LEU A 920 49.00 -13.37 4.38
CA LEU A 920 48.11 -12.31 3.86
C LEU A 920 48.42 -10.95 4.51
N ARG A 921 48.67 -10.92 5.83
CA ARG A 921 49.11 -9.70 6.55
C ARG A 921 50.43 -9.17 6.02
N MET A 922 51.36 -10.05 5.61
CA MET A 922 52.62 -9.61 5.00
C MET A 922 52.42 -8.79 3.71
N LEU A 923 51.29 -8.98 2.99
CA LEU A 923 50.97 -8.19 1.79
C LEU A 923 50.45 -6.79 2.14
N LEU A 924 49.99 -6.58 3.37
CA LEU A 924 49.59 -5.26 3.88
C LEU A 924 50.79 -4.42 4.32
N ILE A 925 51.99 -5.00 4.45
CA ILE A 925 53.19 -4.24 4.81
C ILE A 925 53.45 -3.17 3.74
N GLY A 926 53.57 -1.91 4.19
CA GLY A 926 53.72 -0.76 3.31
C GLY A 926 52.43 -0.33 2.59
N THR A 927 51.26 -0.80 3.02
CA THR A 927 49.97 -0.15 2.69
C THR A 927 49.59 0.87 3.76
N GLY A 928 50.00 0.63 5.02
CA GLY A 928 49.73 1.51 6.16
C GLY A 928 48.50 1.13 6.99
N PHE A 929 47.78 0.06 6.63
CA PHE A 929 46.80 -0.54 7.54
C PHE A 929 47.44 -0.97 8.86
N THR A 930 46.81 -0.58 9.97
CA THR A 930 47.25 -0.91 11.34
C THR A 930 46.54 -2.16 11.87
N GLN A 931 47.00 -2.71 12.99
CA GLN A 931 46.33 -3.85 13.64
C GLN A 931 44.85 -3.56 14.00
N HIS A 932 44.48 -2.28 14.18
CA HIS A 932 43.11 -1.86 14.49
C HIS A 932 42.21 -1.69 13.25
N THR A 933 42.79 -1.60 12.06
CA THR A 933 42.09 -1.29 10.79
C THR A 933 42.21 -2.43 9.76
N GLU A 934 43.16 -3.36 9.93
CA GLU A 934 43.36 -4.51 9.07
C GLU A 934 42.13 -5.45 9.06
N GLU A 935 41.40 -5.54 10.17
CA GLU A 935 40.22 -6.40 10.25
C GLU A 935 39.10 -5.88 9.35
N GLN A 936 38.85 -4.57 9.36
CA GLN A 936 37.89 -3.91 8.49
C GLN A 936 38.31 -4.00 7.03
N TYR A 937 39.61 -3.93 6.74
CA TYR A 937 40.11 -4.19 5.39
C TYR A 937 39.91 -5.66 4.96
N PHE A 938 40.13 -6.64 5.82
CA PHE A 938 39.81 -8.04 5.52
C PHE A 938 38.32 -8.26 5.32
N GLN A 939 37.48 -7.56 6.08
CA GLN A 939 36.04 -7.56 5.85
C GLN A 939 35.67 -6.93 4.51
N PHE A 940 36.34 -5.84 4.10
CA PHE A 940 36.20 -5.28 2.76
C PHE A 940 36.55 -6.31 1.68
N LEU A 941 37.72 -6.97 1.79
CA LEU A 941 38.16 -7.99 0.83
C LEU A 941 37.17 -9.14 0.74
N ALA A 942 36.63 -9.58 1.87
CA ALA A 942 35.71 -10.68 1.91
C ALA A 942 34.29 -10.26 1.45
N LYS A 943 33.87 -9.02 1.70
CA LYS A 943 32.62 -8.46 1.16
C LYS A 943 32.65 -8.41 -0.36
N PHE A 944 33.78 -8.07 -0.95
CA PHE A 944 33.95 -8.07 -2.40
C PHE A 944 34.42 -9.42 -2.97
N GLU A 945 34.45 -10.46 -2.14
CA GLU A 945 34.83 -11.83 -2.49
C GLU A 945 36.23 -11.92 -3.16
N ILE A 946 37.13 -11.01 -2.77
CA ILE A 946 38.53 -10.94 -3.22
C ILE A 946 39.40 -11.92 -2.43
N ALA A 947 39.21 -11.95 -1.10
CA ALA A 947 39.84 -12.89 -0.19
C ALA A 947 38.83 -13.30 0.88
N LEU A 948 38.50 -14.58 0.97
CA LEU A 948 37.40 -15.09 1.78
C LEU A 948 37.90 -15.98 2.94
N PRO A 949 37.43 -15.77 4.19
CA PRO A 949 37.89 -16.57 5.32
C PRO A 949 37.32 -18.00 5.27
N VAL A 950 38.18 -19.02 5.24
CA VAL A 950 37.77 -20.44 5.21
C VAL A 950 37.95 -21.13 6.57
N ALA A 951 38.98 -20.73 7.32
CA ALA A 951 39.25 -21.20 8.69
C ALA A 951 39.97 -20.08 9.48
N CYS A 952 40.12 -20.24 10.81
CA CYS A 952 40.67 -19.20 11.69
C CYS A 952 42.01 -18.59 11.22
N ASN A 953 42.85 -19.38 10.52
CA ASN A 953 44.18 -18.96 10.07
C ASN A 953 44.39 -19.05 8.54
N SER A 954 43.31 -19.13 7.74
CA SER A 954 43.46 -19.24 6.28
C SER A 954 42.34 -18.57 5.49
N TYR A 955 42.74 -17.88 4.42
CA TYR A 955 41.87 -17.25 3.45
C TYR A 955 41.96 -17.98 2.11
N LEU A 956 40.86 -17.97 1.36
CA LEU A 956 40.78 -18.42 -0.01
C LEU A 956 40.84 -17.20 -0.93
N LEU A 957 41.71 -17.26 -1.93
CA LEU A 957 41.85 -16.32 -3.02
C LEU A 957 41.21 -16.94 -4.27
N PRO A 958 39.97 -16.56 -4.63
CA PRO A 958 39.23 -17.25 -5.69
C PRO A 958 39.91 -17.18 -7.07
N HIS A 959 40.64 -16.10 -7.35
CA HIS A 959 41.40 -15.95 -8.60
C HIS A 959 42.54 -16.98 -8.79
N LEU A 960 42.96 -17.66 -7.72
CA LEU A 960 44.02 -18.69 -7.73
C LEU A 960 43.50 -20.13 -7.69
N LEU A 961 42.19 -20.34 -7.92
CA LEU A 961 41.61 -21.68 -7.99
C LEU A 961 42.30 -22.52 -9.07
N PRO A 962 42.57 -23.82 -8.81
CA PRO A 962 43.31 -24.68 -9.72
C PRO A 962 42.49 -25.03 -10.99
N PRO A 963 43.13 -25.40 -12.11
CA PRO A 963 42.44 -25.95 -13.27
C PRO A 963 41.81 -27.31 -12.97
N LYS A 964 40.86 -27.76 -13.81
CA LYS A 964 40.17 -29.05 -13.61
C LYS A 964 41.18 -30.20 -13.56
N PRO A 965 41.18 -31.03 -12.49
CA PRO A 965 42.04 -32.20 -12.44
C PRO A 965 41.59 -33.24 -13.49
N ALA A 966 42.54 -33.99 -14.05
CA ALA A 966 42.24 -35.10 -14.95
C ALA A 966 41.58 -36.25 -14.15
N MET A 967 40.26 -36.21 -14.04
CA MET A 967 39.46 -37.16 -13.26
C MET A 967 38.28 -37.64 -14.07
N ASP A 968 38.06 -38.96 -14.08
CA ASP A 968 36.85 -39.55 -14.63
C ASP A 968 35.79 -39.70 -13.53
N ILE A 969 34.78 -38.84 -13.57
CA ILE A 969 33.67 -38.83 -12.60
C ILE A 969 32.82 -40.11 -12.73
N HIS A 970 32.88 -40.81 -13.87
CA HIS A 970 32.14 -42.05 -14.10
C HIS A 970 32.61 -43.19 -13.19
N CYS A 971 33.87 -43.18 -12.73
CA CYS A 971 34.43 -44.20 -11.82
C CYS A 971 33.89 -44.10 -10.38
N PHE A 972 33.24 -43.01 -9.99
CA PHE A 972 32.61 -42.86 -8.66
C PHE A 972 31.16 -43.34 -8.62
N ARG A 973 30.59 -43.80 -9.74
CA ARG A 973 29.21 -44.30 -9.81
C ARG A 973 29.11 -45.66 -9.11
N GLN A 974 28.52 -45.69 -7.92
CA GLN A 974 28.08 -46.94 -7.29
C GLN A 974 26.88 -47.54 -8.06
N HIS A 975 26.76 -48.87 -8.08
CA HIS A 975 25.72 -49.62 -8.80
C HIS A 975 24.29 -49.44 -8.23
N THR A 976 24.15 -48.73 -7.11
CA THR A 976 22.90 -48.47 -6.37
C THR A 976 22.26 -47.15 -6.85
N SER A 977 20.94 -47.18 -7.09
CA SER A 977 20.31 -46.55 -8.27
C SER A 977 19.49 -45.27 -8.05
N ASN A 978 19.91 -44.30 -7.23
CA ASN A 978 19.20 -43.01 -7.13
C ASN A 978 20.13 -41.82 -7.48
N THR A 979 19.90 -41.20 -8.65
CA THR A 979 20.64 -40.02 -9.12
C THR A 979 19.66 -38.92 -9.51
N ILE A 980 19.86 -37.71 -8.97
CA ILE A 980 19.10 -36.52 -9.35
C ILE A 980 20.04 -35.51 -10.00
N GLN A 981 19.54 -34.82 -11.01
CA GLN A 981 20.28 -33.80 -11.74
C GLN A 981 19.47 -32.50 -11.85
N ARG A 982 20.16 -31.37 -11.72
CA ARG A 982 19.65 -30.03 -12.09
C ARG A 982 20.54 -29.41 -13.13
N GLN A 983 19.92 -28.71 -14.08
CA GLN A 983 20.62 -27.90 -15.06
C GLN A 983 20.09 -26.47 -14.98
N PHE A 984 20.98 -25.54 -14.63
CA PHE A 984 20.72 -24.11 -14.81
C PHE A 984 21.24 -23.74 -16.19
N LYS A 985 20.33 -23.35 -17.06
CA LYS A 985 20.69 -22.69 -18.31
C LYS A 985 20.84 -21.21 -18.01
N MET A 986 21.98 -20.64 -18.39
CA MET A 986 22.23 -19.21 -18.26
C MET A 986 22.52 -18.64 -19.64
N SER A 987 21.92 -17.52 -20.00
CA SER A 987 22.21 -16.86 -21.29
C SER A 987 23.69 -16.45 -21.39
N PHE A 988 24.32 -16.14 -20.26
CA PHE A 988 25.77 -16.02 -20.07
C PHE A 988 26.11 -16.29 -18.59
N VAL A 989 27.34 -16.72 -18.31
CA VAL A 989 27.84 -16.86 -16.93
C VAL A 989 28.65 -15.60 -16.58
N PRO A 990 28.28 -14.81 -15.54
CA PRO A 990 29.02 -13.62 -15.18
C PRO A 990 30.48 -13.90 -14.82
N ALA A 991 31.36 -12.95 -15.13
CA ALA A 991 32.75 -13.01 -14.66
C ALA A 991 32.79 -13.03 -13.13
N GLY A 992 33.56 -13.96 -12.56
CA GLY A 992 33.63 -14.16 -11.12
C GLY A 992 32.55 -15.10 -10.56
N PHE A 993 31.54 -15.53 -11.32
CA PHE A 993 30.47 -16.37 -10.78
C PHE A 993 31.00 -17.66 -10.14
N TRP A 994 31.85 -18.41 -10.86
CA TRP A 994 32.37 -19.68 -10.37
C TRP A 994 33.31 -19.47 -9.18
N GLU A 995 34.16 -18.46 -9.24
CA GLU A 995 35.06 -18.07 -8.15
C GLU A 995 34.28 -17.82 -6.85
N ARG A 996 33.21 -17.02 -6.94
CA ARG A 996 32.32 -16.68 -5.84
C ARG A 996 31.54 -17.89 -5.33
N PHE A 997 30.93 -18.65 -6.24
CA PHE A 997 30.17 -19.85 -5.92
C PHE A 997 31.02 -20.89 -5.19
N ILE A 998 32.19 -21.23 -5.74
CA ILE A 998 33.10 -22.21 -5.14
C ILE A 998 33.56 -21.73 -3.77
N ALA A 999 33.89 -20.45 -3.62
CA ALA A 999 34.32 -19.93 -2.34
C ALA A 999 33.22 -19.99 -1.27
N ARG A 1000 31.98 -19.60 -1.61
CA ARG A 1000 30.81 -19.76 -0.73
C ARG A 1000 30.59 -21.22 -0.35
N MET A 1001 30.65 -22.13 -1.32
CA MET A 1001 30.51 -23.57 -1.07
C MET A 1001 31.58 -24.11 -0.13
N LEU A 1002 32.85 -23.73 -0.31
CA LEU A 1002 33.94 -24.19 0.54
C LEU A 1002 33.80 -23.66 1.98
N ILE A 1003 33.34 -22.42 2.16
CA ILE A 1003 33.05 -21.84 3.48
C ILE A 1003 31.90 -22.57 4.14
N SER A 1004 30.78 -22.75 3.45
CA SER A 1004 29.62 -23.44 4.02
C SER A 1004 29.94 -24.90 4.36
N LEU A 1005 30.72 -25.60 3.52
CA LEU A 1005 31.20 -26.95 3.81
C LEU A 1005 32.12 -26.99 5.04
N SER A 1006 33.04 -26.02 5.21
CA SER A 1006 33.95 -25.99 6.37
C SER A 1006 33.21 -25.66 7.67
N GLN A 1007 32.21 -24.77 7.64
CA GLN A 1007 31.35 -24.45 8.79
C GLN A 1007 30.55 -25.68 9.24
N MET A 1008 30.03 -26.48 8.30
CA MET A 1008 29.33 -27.73 8.62
C MET A 1008 30.23 -28.76 9.31
N ASP A 1009 31.49 -28.91 8.87
CA ASP A 1009 32.44 -29.84 9.50
C ASP A 1009 32.74 -29.45 10.96
N LEU A 1010 32.79 -28.15 11.28
CA LEU A 1010 33.02 -27.65 12.64
C LEU A 1010 31.85 -27.97 13.58
N GLN A 1011 30.61 -27.80 13.11
CA GLN A 1011 29.41 -28.13 13.88
C GLN A 1011 29.29 -29.63 14.18
N ALA A 1012 29.74 -30.48 13.25
CA ALA A 1012 29.79 -31.94 13.44
C ALA A 1012 30.86 -32.38 14.48
N LEU A 1013 31.88 -31.54 14.74
CA LEU A 1013 32.91 -31.78 15.76
C LEU A 1013 32.48 -31.35 17.17
N GLU A 1014 31.67 -30.29 17.29
CA GLU A 1014 31.19 -29.79 18.59
C GLU A 1014 30.15 -30.72 19.25
N THR A 1015 29.32 -31.39 18.46
CA THR A 1015 28.32 -32.36 18.96
C THR A 1015 28.93 -33.59 19.65
N LYS A 1016 30.24 -33.85 19.49
CA LYS A 1016 30.95 -34.96 20.15
C LYS A 1016 31.72 -34.58 21.43
N LYS A 1017 31.83 -33.30 21.80
CA LYS A 1017 32.54 -32.86 23.02
C LYS A 1017 31.60 -32.52 24.18
N GLY A 1018 30.78 -33.50 24.56
CA GLY A 1018 30.17 -33.56 25.88
C GLY A 1018 31.14 -34.16 26.92
N SER A 1019 32.32 -33.57 27.14
CA SER A 1019 33.10 -33.79 28.38
C SER A 1019 34.30 -32.82 28.51
N ARG A 1020 34.16 -31.89 29.47
CA ARG A 1020 35.17 -31.18 30.27
C ARG A 1020 36.40 -30.53 29.60
N ASN A 1021 36.33 -29.21 29.41
CA ASN A 1021 37.08 -28.17 30.16
C ASN A 1021 37.05 -26.82 29.39
N PRO A 1022 36.71 -25.68 30.02
CA PRO A 1022 36.73 -24.39 29.36
C PRO A 1022 38.05 -23.68 29.65
N ARG A 1023 39.03 -23.77 28.74
CA ARG A 1023 40.10 -22.78 28.68
C ARG A 1023 40.44 -22.46 27.23
N ASN A 1024 40.27 -21.18 26.90
CA ASN A 1024 40.64 -20.49 25.67
C ASN A 1024 40.03 -21.00 24.37
N ARG A 1025 39.10 -20.20 23.81
CA ARG A 1025 39.06 -19.89 22.37
C ARG A 1025 38.03 -18.77 22.09
N ASN A 1026 38.52 -17.54 21.97
CA ASN A 1026 37.90 -16.54 21.11
C ASN A 1026 38.24 -16.95 19.68
N THR A 1027 37.34 -17.67 19.00
CA THR A 1027 37.46 -17.98 17.57
C THR A 1027 36.16 -17.56 16.90
N VAL A 1028 36.13 -16.31 16.43
CA VAL A 1028 35.06 -15.80 15.57
C VAL A 1028 35.39 -16.25 14.15
N ILE A 1029 34.62 -17.21 13.62
CA ILE A 1029 34.65 -17.55 12.20
C ILE A 1029 33.59 -16.66 11.56
N TYR A 1030 34.04 -15.68 10.78
CA TYR A 1030 33.17 -14.71 10.13
C TYR A 1030 32.35 -15.40 9.03
N SER A 1031 31.03 -15.46 9.22
CA SER A 1031 30.06 -15.87 8.20
C SER A 1031 29.66 -14.64 7.39
N PHE A 1032 29.82 -14.70 6.07
CA PHE A 1032 29.55 -13.59 5.12
C PHE A 1032 28.09 -13.50 4.65
N ALA A 1033 27.23 -14.39 5.11
CA ALA A 1033 25.79 -14.26 4.95
C ALA A 1033 25.25 -13.27 5.99
N GLY A 1034 24.69 -12.15 5.53
CA GLY A 1034 24.16 -11.08 6.37
C GLY A 1034 23.18 -11.58 7.45
N LYS A 1035 22.99 -10.77 8.50
CA LYS A 1035 22.05 -11.02 9.59
C LYS A 1035 20.59 -10.99 9.10
N GLN A 1036 20.14 -12.02 8.39
CA GLN A 1036 18.76 -12.47 8.42
C GLN A 1036 18.73 -13.99 8.27
N LEU A 1037 17.84 -14.59 9.06
CA LEU A 1037 17.64 -16.02 9.27
C LEU A 1037 18.73 -16.68 10.11
N LYS A 1038 18.36 -17.03 11.34
CA LYS A 1038 19.03 -18.08 12.12
C LYS A 1038 19.34 -19.23 11.15
N ASN A 1039 20.61 -19.57 10.97
CA ASN A 1039 21.06 -20.78 10.27
C ASN A 1039 20.27 -21.99 10.80
N ARG A 1040 19.20 -22.35 10.08
CA ARG A 1040 18.42 -23.59 10.25
C ARG A 1040 18.69 -24.53 9.07
N CYS A 1041 19.95 -24.65 8.67
CA CYS A 1041 20.35 -25.62 7.66
C CYS A 1041 21.45 -26.52 8.20
N SER A 1042 21.08 -27.48 9.07
CA SER A 1042 21.85 -28.72 9.24
C SER A 1042 21.40 -29.76 8.20
N THR A 1043 21.28 -29.34 6.94
CA THR A 1043 20.68 -30.17 5.90
C THR A 1043 21.67 -31.19 5.35
N PHE A 1044 22.98 -30.92 5.33
CA PHE A 1044 23.97 -31.93 4.91
C PHE A 1044 24.26 -32.91 6.07
N ARG A 1045 23.43 -33.94 6.23
CA ARG A 1045 23.50 -34.91 7.34
C ARG A 1045 24.57 -35.99 7.18
N VAL A 1046 25.31 -36.00 6.07
CA VAL A 1046 26.24 -37.09 5.72
C VAL A 1046 27.69 -36.67 5.93
N ARG A 1047 28.49 -37.60 6.47
CA ARG A 1047 29.92 -37.35 6.72
C ARG A 1047 30.69 -37.28 5.40
N ARG A 1048 31.36 -36.16 5.19
CA ARG A 1048 32.19 -35.88 4.00
C ARG A 1048 33.50 -36.67 4.04
N SER A 1049 33.88 -37.26 2.91
CA SER A 1049 35.15 -37.98 2.74
C SER A 1049 36.20 -37.15 2.00
N GLN A 1050 35.84 -36.51 0.89
CA GLN A 1050 36.76 -35.70 0.09
C GLN A 1050 36.06 -34.52 -0.58
N THR A 1051 36.75 -33.38 -0.72
CA THR A 1051 36.31 -32.26 -1.56
C THR A 1051 37.41 -31.87 -2.53
N ILE A 1052 37.05 -31.82 -3.80
CA ILE A 1052 37.92 -31.45 -4.92
C ILE A 1052 37.24 -30.29 -5.63
N TYR A 1053 37.98 -29.22 -5.88
CA TYR A 1053 37.47 -28.01 -6.54
C TYR A 1053 38.46 -27.54 -7.59
N TRP A 1054 37.95 -26.84 -8.59
CA TRP A 1054 38.71 -26.21 -9.67
C TRP A 1054 37.95 -24.98 -10.17
N LYS A 1055 38.54 -24.18 -11.05
CA LYS A 1055 37.98 -22.88 -11.51
C LYS A 1055 36.49 -22.86 -11.89
N GLU A 1056 35.95 -23.97 -12.37
CA GLU A 1056 34.58 -24.06 -12.90
C GLU A 1056 33.84 -25.30 -12.39
N GLY A 1057 34.14 -25.73 -11.16
CA GLY A 1057 33.40 -26.82 -10.55
C GLY A 1057 33.94 -27.34 -9.22
N LEU A 1058 33.12 -28.22 -8.63
CA LEU A 1058 33.30 -28.78 -7.30
C LEU A 1058 32.78 -30.23 -7.30
N LEU A 1059 33.51 -31.13 -6.65
CA LEU A 1059 33.13 -32.50 -6.37
C LEU A 1059 33.27 -32.74 -4.86
N VAL A 1060 32.21 -33.24 -4.23
CA VAL A 1060 32.16 -33.62 -2.83
C VAL A 1060 31.73 -35.08 -2.73
N THR A 1061 32.55 -35.92 -2.11
CA THR A 1061 32.21 -37.32 -1.84
C THR A 1061 31.84 -37.49 -0.36
N PHE A 1062 30.90 -38.39 -0.07
CA PHE A 1062 30.42 -38.68 1.29
C PHE A 1062 30.04 -40.16 1.43
N ASP A 1063 29.78 -40.61 2.66
CA ASP A 1063 29.41 -42.01 2.92
C ASP A 1063 28.08 -42.36 2.21
N GLY A 1064 28.12 -43.22 1.19
CA GLY A 1064 26.95 -43.64 0.42
C GLY A 1064 26.56 -42.72 -0.75
N GLY A 1065 27.46 -41.86 -1.25
CA GLY A 1065 27.18 -41.06 -2.43
C GLY A 1065 28.22 -39.99 -2.82
N TYR A 1066 27.89 -39.21 -3.83
CA TYR A 1066 28.67 -38.03 -4.23
C TYR A 1066 27.79 -36.91 -4.76
N LEU A 1067 28.38 -35.72 -4.77
CA LEU A 1067 27.79 -34.50 -5.27
C LEU A 1067 28.80 -33.81 -6.20
N SER A 1068 28.36 -33.43 -7.39
CA SER A 1068 29.18 -32.72 -8.37
C SER A 1068 28.44 -31.51 -8.91
N VAL A 1069 29.13 -30.37 -8.98
CA VAL A 1069 28.69 -29.15 -9.64
C VAL A 1069 29.73 -28.79 -10.68
N GLU A 1070 29.34 -28.72 -11.96
CA GLU A 1070 30.26 -28.45 -13.05
C GLU A 1070 29.66 -27.45 -14.04
N SER A 1071 30.53 -26.70 -14.71
CA SER A 1071 30.16 -25.97 -15.92
C SER A 1071 29.70 -26.94 -17.01
N SER A 1072 28.61 -26.59 -17.68
CA SER A 1072 28.01 -27.38 -18.76
C SER A 1072 27.77 -26.51 -19.98
N ASP A 1073 28.41 -26.87 -21.09
CA ASP A 1073 28.09 -26.31 -22.39
C ASP A 1073 26.85 -27.02 -22.96
N LEU A 1074 25.68 -26.38 -22.85
CA LEU A 1074 24.45 -26.92 -23.43
C LEU A 1074 24.33 -26.45 -24.88
N ASN A 1075 24.51 -27.37 -25.84
CA ASN A 1075 24.21 -27.13 -27.25
C ASN A 1075 22.70 -27.31 -27.49
N TRP A 1076 21.91 -26.30 -27.14
CA TRP A 1076 20.46 -26.32 -27.35
C TRP A 1076 20.09 -25.40 -28.51
N LYS A 1077 19.32 -25.91 -29.49
CA LYS A 1077 18.91 -25.16 -30.70
C LYS A 1077 20.05 -24.42 -31.44
N LYS A 1078 21.26 -25.01 -31.49
CA LYS A 1078 22.45 -24.47 -32.20
C LYS A 1078 23.09 -23.20 -31.62
N LYS A 1079 22.71 -22.72 -30.43
CA LYS A 1079 23.47 -21.69 -29.67
C LYS A 1079 24.25 -22.35 -28.54
N LYS A 1080 25.51 -21.97 -28.34
CA LYS A 1080 26.30 -22.35 -27.15
C LYS A 1080 25.89 -21.43 -26.01
N SER A 1081 25.23 -21.97 -24.98
CA SER A 1081 24.94 -21.25 -23.73
C SER A 1081 25.65 -21.93 -22.57
N GLY A 1082 26.26 -21.14 -21.71
CA GLY A 1082 26.87 -21.62 -20.47
C GLY A 1082 25.79 -22.04 -19.46
N GLY A 1083 26.15 -22.92 -18.54
CA GLY A 1083 25.21 -23.39 -17.54
C GLY A 1083 25.87 -24.11 -16.39
N ILE A 1084 25.07 -24.40 -15.37
CA ILE A 1084 25.50 -25.15 -14.19
C ILE A 1084 24.81 -26.50 -14.24
N LYS A 1085 25.60 -27.57 -14.18
CA LYS A 1085 25.08 -28.92 -14.03
C LYS A 1085 25.39 -29.40 -12.62
N ILE A 1086 24.35 -29.70 -11.87
CA ILE A 1086 24.43 -30.28 -10.52
C ILE A 1086 23.99 -31.73 -10.60
N ILE A 1087 24.79 -32.64 -10.06
CA ILE A 1087 24.53 -34.07 -9.99
C ILE A 1087 24.65 -34.49 -8.53
N CYS A 1088 23.62 -35.13 -7.99
CA CYS A 1088 23.65 -35.73 -6.66
C CYS A 1088 23.28 -37.21 -6.77
N GLN A 1089 24.16 -38.09 -6.28
CA GLN A 1089 23.91 -39.52 -6.14
C GLN A 1089 23.92 -39.89 -4.67
N SER A 1090 22.90 -40.63 -4.21
CA SER A 1090 22.73 -41.01 -2.80
C SER A 1090 22.08 -42.38 -2.68
N GLU A 1091 22.66 -43.26 -1.86
CA GLU A 1091 22.10 -44.59 -1.56
C GLU A 1091 20.84 -44.52 -0.70
N THR A 1092 20.78 -43.59 0.26
CA THR A 1092 19.70 -43.45 1.24
C THR A 1092 18.53 -42.58 0.77
N ARG A 1093 18.56 -42.10 -0.49
CA ARG A 1093 17.60 -41.11 -1.05
C ARG A 1093 17.55 -39.77 -0.28
N ASP A 1094 18.59 -39.44 0.48
CA ASP A 1094 18.72 -38.12 1.10
C ASP A 1094 19.29 -37.13 0.07
N PHE A 1095 18.42 -36.26 -0.48
CA PHE A 1095 18.76 -35.25 -1.48
C PHE A 1095 18.77 -33.82 -0.91
N SER A 1096 18.85 -33.68 0.41
CA SER A 1096 19.06 -32.40 1.11
C SER A 1096 20.24 -31.59 0.54
N ALA A 1097 21.27 -32.28 0.05
CA ALA A 1097 22.41 -31.69 -0.66
C ALA A 1097 22.02 -30.91 -1.93
N MET A 1098 20.97 -31.32 -2.64
CA MET A 1098 20.51 -30.64 -3.86
C MET A 1098 19.88 -29.28 -3.54
N ALA A 1099 19.02 -29.21 -2.51
CA ALA A 1099 18.44 -27.95 -2.06
C ALA A 1099 19.53 -26.99 -1.58
N PHE A 1100 20.45 -27.48 -0.73
CA PHE A 1100 21.57 -26.69 -0.23
C PHE A 1100 22.35 -25.97 -1.34
N ILE A 1101 22.67 -26.64 -2.44
CA ILE A 1101 23.42 -26.02 -3.54
C ILE A 1101 22.54 -25.06 -4.35
N THR A 1102 21.31 -25.47 -4.64
CA THR A 1102 20.36 -24.67 -5.39
C THR A 1102 20.15 -23.32 -4.69
N ASP A 1103 20.03 -23.33 -3.36
CA ASP A 1103 19.95 -22.12 -2.54
C ASP A 1103 21.20 -21.24 -2.64
N HIS A 1104 22.41 -21.85 -2.63
CA HIS A 1104 23.65 -21.09 -2.79
C HIS A 1104 23.80 -20.48 -4.19
N VAL A 1105 23.36 -21.18 -5.23
CA VAL A 1105 23.32 -20.66 -6.61
C VAL A 1105 22.36 -19.48 -6.69
N ASN A 1106 21.11 -19.65 -6.23
CA ASN A 1106 20.08 -18.61 -6.27
C ASN A 1106 20.46 -17.39 -5.41
N SER A 1107 20.94 -17.60 -4.19
CA SER A 1107 21.39 -16.52 -3.30
C SER A 1107 22.58 -15.75 -3.88
N LEU A 1108 23.52 -16.42 -4.55
CA LEU A 1108 24.61 -15.74 -5.25
C LEU A 1108 24.10 -14.87 -6.39
N ILE A 1109 23.15 -15.39 -7.17
CA ILE A 1109 22.51 -14.64 -8.26
C ILE A 1109 21.80 -13.41 -7.73
N GLU A 1110 20.93 -13.55 -6.73
CA GLU A 1110 20.18 -12.42 -6.16
C GLU A 1110 21.09 -11.34 -5.58
N GLN A 1111 22.16 -11.72 -4.89
CA GLN A 1111 23.04 -10.76 -4.20
C GLN A 1111 24.01 -10.05 -5.14
N TRP A 1112 24.55 -10.74 -6.15
CA TRP A 1112 25.63 -10.20 -6.99
C TRP A 1112 25.21 -9.93 -8.42
N PHE A 1113 24.18 -10.60 -8.89
CA PHE A 1113 23.75 -10.58 -10.28
C PHE A 1113 22.21 -10.54 -10.41
N PRO A 1114 21.49 -9.65 -9.69
CA PRO A 1114 20.03 -9.65 -9.67
C PRO A 1114 19.42 -9.50 -11.07
N ALA A 1115 20.12 -8.84 -12.00
CA ALA A 1115 19.76 -8.74 -13.40
C ALA A 1115 19.60 -10.09 -14.12
N LEU A 1116 20.16 -11.19 -13.62
CA LEU A 1116 19.97 -12.53 -14.20
C LEU A 1116 18.62 -13.17 -13.83
N THR A 1117 17.89 -12.62 -12.87
CA THR A 1117 16.52 -13.06 -12.55
C THR A 1117 15.47 -12.48 -13.51
N ALA A 1118 15.91 -11.61 -14.43
CA ALA A 1118 15.08 -10.99 -15.44
C ALA A 1118 14.77 -11.91 -16.63
N SER A 1119 13.81 -11.49 -17.46
CA SER A 1119 13.45 -12.14 -18.72
C SER A 1119 14.10 -11.48 -19.95
N GLU A 1120 14.43 -12.31 -20.95
CA GLU A 1120 14.76 -11.91 -22.31
C GLU A 1120 13.56 -11.26 -23.02
N SER A 1121 13.84 -10.65 -24.17
CA SER A 1121 12.84 -9.94 -24.97
C SER A 1121 11.69 -10.79 -25.52
N ASP A 1122 11.86 -12.11 -25.57
CA ASP A 1122 10.86 -13.09 -26.01
C ASP A 1122 10.04 -13.66 -24.83
N GLY A 1123 10.28 -13.17 -23.60
CA GLY A 1123 9.62 -13.64 -22.37
C GLY A 1123 10.30 -14.84 -21.71
N SER A 1124 11.35 -15.42 -22.31
CA SER A 1124 12.14 -16.48 -21.66
C SER A 1124 12.99 -15.91 -20.52
N LEU A 1125 13.26 -16.69 -19.48
CA LEU A 1125 14.10 -16.22 -18.36
C LEU A 1125 15.58 -16.27 -18.74
N LEU A 1126 16.37 -15.29 -18.29
CA LEU A 1126 17.84 -15.30 -18.47
C LEU A 1126 18.51 -16.47 -17.75
N ILE A 1127 17.85 -16.97 -16.70
CA ILE A 1127 18.16 -18.22 -16.03
C ILE A 1127 16.93 -19.11 -16.04
N GLU A 1128 17.08 -20.29 -16.61
CA GLU A 1128 16.05 -21.33 -16.59
C GLU A 1128 16.59 -22.55 -15.86
N GLN A 1129 15.79 -23.13 -14.97
CA GLN A 1129 16.16 -24.33 -14.23
C GLN A 1129 15.41 -25.54 -14.79
N TYR A 1130 16.16 -26.60 -15.08
CA TYR A 1130 15.65 -27.82 -15.69
C TYR A 1130 15.98 -29.06 -14.89
N ALA A 1131 15.05 -30.03 -14.90
CA ALA A 1131 15.23 -31.37 -14.37
C ALA A 1131 15.03 -32.42 -15.49
N PRO A 1132 16.04 -33.27 -15.79
CA PRO A 1132 15.87 -34.33 -16.79
C PRO A 1132 14.91 -35.41 -16.29
N CYS A 1133 14.06 -35.92 -17.20
CA CYS A 1133 13.16 -37.02 -16.89
C CYS A 1133 13.94 -38.29 -16.47
N PRO A 1134 13.64 -38.90 -15.31
CA PRO A 1134 14.36 -40.07 -14.82
C PRO A 1134 14.20 -41.29 -15.73
N TYR A 1135 13.01 -41.49 -16.32
CA TYR A 1135 12.74 -42.60 -17.25
C TYR A 1135 13.50 -42.43 -18.58
N CYS A 1136 13.50 -41.23 -19.16
CA CYS A 1136 14.31 -40.94 -20.36
C CYS A 1136 15.80 -41.22 -20.13
N THR A 1137 16.29 -40.84 -18.94
CA THR A 1137 17.70 -40.98 -18.57
C THR A 1137 18.06 -42.45 -18.26
N ALA A 1138 17.11 -43.26 -17.79
CA ALA A 1138 17.30 -44.69 -17.54
C ALA A 1138 17.36 -45.52 -18.84
N VAL A 1139 16.53 -45.21 -19.85
CA VAL A 1139 16.55 -45.91 -21.14
C VAL A 1139 17.88 -45.70 -21.89
N SER A 1140 18.44 -44.49 -21.82
CA SER A 1140 19.78 -44.19 -22.35
C SER A 1140 20.92 -44.99 -21.68
N ARG A 1141 20.73 -45.53 -20.47
CA ARG A 1141 21.75 -46.31 -19.75
C ARG A 1141 21.83 -47.77 -20.21
N HIS A 1142 20.78 -48.30 -20.82
CA HIS A 1142 20.72 -49.69 -21.27
C HIS A 1142 21.14 -49.91 -22.73
N SER A 1143 21.25 -48.84 -23.52
CA SER A 1143 21.62 -48.92 -24.96
C SER A 1143 23.13 -48.98 -25.23
N ASP A 1144 23.99 -48.85 -24.23
CA ASP A 1144 25.46 -48.83 -24.42
C ASP A 1144 26.09 -50.23 -24.56
N SER A 1145 25.32 -51.33 -24.53
CA SER A 1145 25.86 -52.71 -24.55
C SER A 1145 25.48 -53.60 -25.74
N LEU A 1146 24.82 -53.08 -26.78
CA LEU A 1146 24.49 -53.87 -28.00
C LEU A 1146 24.80 -53.09 -29.29
N PRO A 1147 25.33 -53.75 -30.34
CA PRO A 1147 25.65 -53.07 -31.59
C PRO A 1147 24.36 -52.61 -32.29
N GLN A 1148 24.40 -51.34 -32.68
CA GLN A 1148 23.32 -50.55 -33.23
C GLN A 1148 22.64 -51.22 -34.42
N THR A 1149 21.32 -51.40 -34.32
CA THR A 1149 20.41 -51.36 -35.47
C THR A 1149 19.33 -50.32 -35.23
N SER A 1150 19.04 -49.60 -36.30
CA SER A 1150 18.42 -48.29 -36.39
C SER A 1150 16.91 -48.24 -36.09
N SER A 1151 16.50 -47.41 -35.13
CA SER A 1151 15.32 -46.52 -35.23
C SER A 1151 15.15 -45.66 -33.97
N THR A 1152 15.24 -44.33 -34.14
CA THR A 1152 14.78 -43.26 -33.20
C THR A 1152 15.17 -43.38 -31.73
N LEU A 1153 16.39 -42.95 -31.38
CA LEU A 1153 16.75 -42.56 -30.00
C LEU A 1153 15.89 -41.36 -29.59
N SER A 1154 14.91 -41.55 -28.71
CA SER A 1154 14.15 -40.44 -28.13
C SER A 1154 15.09 -39.57 -27.28
N ALA A 1155 15.32 -38.32 -27.70
CA ALA A 1155 16.11 -37.37 -26.93
C ALA A 1155 15.53 -37.20 -25.51
N VAL A 1156 16.41 -37.09 -24.50
CA VAL A 1156 16.00 -36.93 -23.09
C VAL A 1156 15.12 -35.69 -22.94
N HIS A 1157 13.93 -35.84 -22.37
CA HIS A 1157 13.05 -34.72 -22.06
C HIS A 1157 13.49 -34.03 -20.76
N TYR A 1158 13.45 -32.70 -20.75
CA TYR A 1158 13.78 -31.85 -19.61
C TYR A 1158 12.53 -31.08 -19.18
N PHE A 1159 12.16 -31.20 -17.91
CA PHE A 1159 11.06 -30.45 -17.31
C PHE A 1159 11.58 -29.10 -16.81
N ASN A 1160 10.85 -28.00 -17.09
CA ASN A 1160 11.11 -26.70 -16.48
C ASN A 1160 10.71 -26.74 -15.00
N MET A 1161 11.50 -26.11 -14.14
CA MET A 1161 11.22 -26.02 -12.71
C MET A 1161 9.91 -25.28 -12.42
N GLU A 1162 9.56 -24.24 -13.19
CA GLU A 1162 8.28 -23.53 -13.03
C GLU A 1162 7.08 -24.47 -13.27
N ASP A 1163 7.14 -25.30 -14.31
CA ASP A 1163 6.12 -26.31 -14.60
C ASP A 1163 6.03 -27.35 -13.47
N CYS A 1164 7.18 -27.73 -12.90
CA CYS A 1164 7.23 -28.66 -11.76
C CYS A 1164 6.59 -28.05 -10.50
N VAL A 1165 6.81 -26.74 -10.24
CA VAL A 1165 6.21 -26.02 -9.11
C VAL A 1165 4.70 -25.86 -9.30
N LEU A 1166 4.26 -25.46 -10.48
CA LEU A 1166 2.83 -25.36 -10.83
C LEU A 1166 2.15 -26.72 -10.70
N ALA A 1167 2.78 -27.79 -11.22
CA ALA A 1167 2.28 -29.14 -11.05
C ALA A 1167 2.18 -29.51 -9.56
N ALA A 1168 3.18 -29.19 -8.72
CA ALA A 1168 3.17 -29.44 -7.27
C ALA A 1168 2.08 -28.66 -6.50
N VAL A 1169 1.48 -27.61 -7.08
CA VAL A 1169 0.34 -26.91 -6.48
C VAL A 1169 -0.95 -27.72 -6.63
N GLU A 1170 -1.12 -28.41 -7.75
CA GLU A 1170 -2.36 -29.12 -8.10
C GLU A 1170 -2.28 -30.65 -7.94
N LYS A 1171 -1.09 -31.25 -8.12
CA LYS A 1171 -0.84 -32.70 -8.25
C LYS A 1171 0.53 -33.09 -7.68
N ASP A 1172 0.70 -34.36 -7.28
CA ASP A 1172 1.99 -34.87 -6.78
C ASP A 1172 2.89 -35.49 -7.89
N TYR A 1173 2.53 -35.35 -9.16
CA TYR A 1173 3.23 -35.95 -10.30
C TYR A 1173 3.17 -35.09 -11.58
N ILE A 1174 4.11 -35.31 -12.50
CA ILE A 1174 4.16 -34.69 -13.84
C ILE A 1174 4.25 -35.76 -14.94
N THR A 1175 3.69 -35.51 -16.12
CA THR A 1175 3.69 -36.47 -17.23
C THR A 1175 4.75 -36.12 -18.27
N CYS A 1176 5.54 -37.10 -18.69
CA CYS A 1176 6.57 -36.92 -19.71
C CYS A 1176 5.96 -37.09 -21.12
N PRO A 1177 6.18 -36.16 -22.07
CA PRO A 1177 5.71 -36.33 -23.45
C PRO A 1177 6.28 -37.57 -24.14
N ASN A 1178 7.49 -38.00 -23.77
CA ASN A 1178 8.12 -39.20 -24.30
C ASN A 1178 7.55 -40.50 -23.68
N HIS A 1179 6.90 -40.41 -22.52
CA HIS A 1179 6.34 -41.55 -21.78
C HIS A 1179 4.95 -41.20 -21.23
N PRO A 1180 3.94 -40.95 -22.09
CA PRO A 1180 2.64 -40.42 -21.66
C PRO A 1180 1.82 -41.39 -20.78
N LYS A 1181 2.22 -42.67 -20.71
CA LYS A 1181 1.57 -43.70 -19.89
C LYS A 1181 2.18 -43.85 -18.49
N GLU A 1182 3.34 -43.26 -18.24
CA GLU A 1182 4.06 -43.34 -16.97
C GLU A 1182 4.10 -41.96 -16.31
N VAL A 1183 3.61 -41.87 -15.09
CA VAL A 1183 3.66 -40.62 -14.30
C VAL A 1183 4.99 -40.52 -13.59
N VAL A 1184 5.62 -39.34 -13.62
CA VAL A 1184 6.87 -39.06 -12.88
C VAL A 1184 6.48 -38.42 -11.54
N PRO A 1185 6.72 -39.08 -10.39
CA PRO A 1185 6.45 -38.47 -9.08
C PRO A 1185 7.31 -37.23 -8.86
N LEU A 1186 6.71 -36.11 -8.46
CA LEU A 1186 7.45 -34.87 -8.22
C LEU A 1186 8.41 -35.01 -7.02
N GLN A 1187 8.08 -35.86 -6.04
CA GLN A 1187 8.99 -36.20 -4.93
C GLN A 1187 10.27 -36.90 -5.38
N GLU A 1188 10.25 -37.61 -6.52
CA GLU A 1188 11.45 -38.27 -7.08
C GLU A 1188 12.19 -37.38 -8.09
N LEU A 1189 11.49 -36.43 -8.72
CA LEU A 1189 12.06 -35.50 -9.69
C LEU A 1189 12.67 -34.25 -9.03
N VAL A 1190 11.90 -33.62 -8.13
CA VAL A 1190 12.14 -32.34 -7.42
C VAL A 1190 11.87 -32.47 -5.91
N PRO A 1191 12.58 -33.37 -5.20
CA PRO A 1191 12.37 -33.59 -3.76
C PRO A 1191 12.52 -32.31 -2.93
N GLU A 1192 13.33 -31.35 -3.38
CA GLU A 1192 13.54 -30.08 -2.69
C GLU A 1192 12.27 -29.26 -2.48
N LEU A 1193 11.27 -29.36 -3.36
CA LEU A 1193 9.99 -28.65 -3.21
C LEU A 1193 9.13 -29.21 -2.05
N PHE A 1194 9.41 -30.43 -1.60
CA PHE A 1194 8.62 -31.14 -0.58
C PHE A 1194 9.32 -31.22 0.78
N MET A 1195 10.52 -30.66 0.90
CA MET A 1195 11.21 -30.59 2.19
C MET A 1195 10.62 -29.45 3.04
N THR A 1196 10.31 -29.75 4.31
CA THR A 1196 9.46 -28.97 5.24
C THR A 1196 10.00 -27.60 5.70
N ASP A 1197 10.99 -27.03 5.01
CA ASP A 1197 11.64 -25.76 5.37
C ASP A 1197 11.49 -24.66 4.31
N PHE A 1198 10.60 -24.80 3.31
CA PHE A 1198 10.16 -23.67 2.49
C PHE A 1198 9.11 -22.83 3.24
N PRO A 1199 9.20 -21.48 3.23
CA PRO A 1199 8.23 -20.65 3.92
C PRO A 1199 6.82 -20.96 3.41
N SER A 1200 5.91 -21.14 4.37
CA SER A 1200 4.48 -21.34 4.19
C SER A 1200 3.90 -20.52 3.04
N ARG A 1201 3.16 -21.19 2.15
CA ARG A 1201 2.33 -20.60 1.10
C ARG A 1201 1.51 -19.42 1.58
#